data_AF-A0A9P8JPY3-F1
#
_entry.id   AF-A0A9P8JPY3-F1
#
_cell.length_a   1.000
_cell.length_b   1.000
_cell.length_c   1.000
_cell.angle_alpha   90.00
_cell.angle_beta   90.00
_cell.angle_gamma   90.00
#
_symmetry.space_group_name_H-M   'P 1'
#
loop_
_entity.id
_entity.type
_entity.pdbx_description
1 polymer ?
#
loop_
_entity_poly.entity_id
_entity_poly.type
_entity_poly.pdbx_seq_one_letter_code
_entity_poly.pdbx_strand_id
1 'polypeptide(L)'
;MPMPRFTSSLLRSPRARCFSTSTSRRSYDDTVQNLKIGKHTRVLYQGFTGRVATQNAKESLEYGTNIVGGVKPGGSGEHLGLPVLPTVREAKEQLKPDATAIYVAAPHAGKAIEEAIEAEIPLIVAVAEHIPLHDILRIMSMLKTQSKSRLVGANAPGIISAIGHCRIGFQPLPTFSPGHVGIVAKSGTLSYETVASITRAGLGQSLCIGMGGDVVAGTNFVDALRVFETDPDTEAIVLVGEVGGTAELEAADWIKDYYRREKNPKPIAAVVGGRTAPAGRVMGHAGAWAGVGEPTAEEKYKILQDAGVTMVDHPEKFGNVMKGLLKQAGKDVSRIQQSAAANQRRGMHTMRQLRPRTTSQASKSGTSQQRNLHLRNQKAVDHLSKSLEGFNISEETPNNADSVYLSISVDRSNRSPCIIASPSANPRKLHHRLRRFPFSYVEGPDQETILAAIQHLQLDAAPPAAHAQTAKLISKLAALYREQEAVSLAVNLSISTSGTLNLSQPQLFYDDAAFKSNKRHPEIHALRDVSAEPAVEVEAERSGIVFVRLHPDDDAANIGTLVNGAGLAMNTVDALALPPHNGKCSNFLDTGGKATSETVKTSFELILKDPRVKVIFVNIFGGLTDCGMIADGVIMAFEQVDMQGKPVVVRLRGTNEEVGQKKIAESGLPLEAFDGFHEAAQRVVELAGKP
;
A
#
# COMPACT_ATOMS: atom_id res chain seq x y z
N MET A 1 12.97 52.73 -59.93
CA MET A 1 11.60 52.84 -60.48
C MET A 1 11.33 51.62 -61.36
N PRO A 2 10.10 51.05 -61.46
CA PRO A 2 9.41 50.19 -60.48
C PRO A 2 9.15 48.71 -60.96
N MET A 3 8.77 47.86 -59.98
CA MET A 3 8.16 46.50 -59.89
C MET A 3 7.29 45.95 -61.07
N PRO A 4 7.00 44.60 -61.20
CA PRO A 4 6.49 43.75 -60.10
C PRO A 4 6.80 42.22 -60.03
N ARG A 5 6.76 41.76 -58.75
CA ARG A 5 6.32 40.47 -58.15
C ARG A 5 6.35 39.16 -58.96
N PHE A 6 7.13 38.19 -58.47
CA PHE A 6 6.83 36.76 -58.55
C PHE A 6 6.89 36.11 -57.16
N THR A 7 5.80 35.45 -56.80
CA THR A 7 5.62 34.61 -55.61
C THR A 7 6.33 33.27 -55.80
N SER A 8 7.28 32.90 -54.93
CA SER A 8 7.80 31.52 -54.87
C SER A 8 6.98 30.70 -53.86
N SER A 9 6.43 29.59 -54.34
CA SER A 9 5.63 28.61 -53.62
C SER A 9 6.34 28.04 -52.38
N LEU A 10 5.62 28.00 -51.26
CA LEU A 10 5.92 27.13 -50.13
C LEU A 10 5.78 25.67 -50.56
N LEU A 11 6.91 24.94 -50.60
CA LEU A 11 6.93 23.49 -50.65
C LEU A 11 6.32 22.94 -49.35
N ARG A 12 5.06 22.49 -49.41
CA ARG A 12 4.45 21.67 -48.35
C ARG A 12 5.07 20.28 -48.37
N SER A 13 5.66 19.86 -47.25
CA SER A 13 6.10 18.48 -47.05
C SER A 13 4.90 17.52 -47.20
N PRO A 14 5.08 16.31 -47.76
CA PRO A 14 3.99 15.37 -47.94
C PRO A 14 3.55 14.85 -46.56
N ARG A 15 2.33 15.21 -46.14
CA ARG A 15 1.65 14.52 -45.03
C ARG A 15 1.50 13.05 -45.41
N ALA A 16 2.13 12.17 -44.63
CA ALA A 16 1.90 10.73 -44.73
C ALA A 16 0.39 10.46 -44.66
N ARG A 17 -0.14 9.73 -45.65
CA ARG A 17 -1.53 9.27 -45.64
C ARG A 17 -1.67 8.17 -44.59
N CYS A 18 -2.31 8.46 -43.47
CA CYS A 18 -2.75 7.42 -42.54
C CYS A 18 -3.91 6.64 -43.17
N PHE A 19 -3.85 5.30 -43.09
CA PHE A 19 -4.89 4.39 -43.61
C PHE A 19 -6.17 4.34 -42.74
N SER A 20 -6.18 4.98 -41.57
CA SER A 20 -7.33 5.00 -40.66
C SER A 20 -7.71 6.43 -40.29
N THR A 21 -9.01 6.71 -40.23
CA THR A 21 -9.62 7.95 -39.72
C THR A 21 -9.96 7.86 -38.23
N SER A 22 -9.76 6.70 -37.60
CA SER A 22 -10.02 6.53 -36.16
C SER A 22 -9.00 7.31 -35.34
N THR A 23 -9.49 8.15 -34.42
CA THR A 23 -8.64 8.77 -33.40
C THR A 23 -8.00 7.69 -32.55
N SER A 24 -6.67 7.77 -32.33
CA SER A 24 -6.01 6.89 -31.36
C SER A 24 -6.70 7.07 -30.00
N ARG A 25 -7.35 6.03 -29.48
CA ARG A 25 -7.95 6.08 -28.14
C ARG A 25 -6.81 6.23 -27.14
N ARG A 26 -6.67 7.42 -26.57
CA ARG A 26 -5.75 7.63 -25.47
C ARG A 26 -6.36 7.09 -24.18
N SER A 27 -5.56 6.47 -23.34
CA SER A 27 -5.99 5.82 -22.10
C SER A 27 -5.10 6.23 -20.93
N TYR A 28 -5.51 5.86 -19.72
CA TYR A 28 -4.69 6.08 -18.53
C TYR A 28 -3.31 5.41 -18.67
N ASP A 29 -3.21 4.26 -19.33
CA ASP A 29 -1.95 3.53 -19.57
C ASP A 29 -0.92 4.35 -20.35
N ASP A 30 -1.36 5.33 -21.17
CA ASP A 30 -0.47 6.26 -21.88
C ASP A 30 0.21 7.27 -20.96
N THR A 31 0.06 7.15 -19.63
CA THR A 31 0.73 8.00 -18.63
C THR A 31 1.85 7.28 -17.86
N VAL A 32 2.12 5.99 -18.14
CA VAL A 32 3.17 5.21 -17.46
C VAL A 32 4.54 5.88 -17.57
N GLN A 33 4.85 6.53 -18.69
CA GLN A 33 6.11 7.25 -18.88
C GLN A 33 6.30 8.42 -17.89
N ASN A 34 5.23 8.97 -17.31
CA ASN A 34 5.32 10.05 -16.33
C ASN A 34 5.98 9.60 -15.01
N LEU A 35 6.10 8.28 -14.78
CA LEU A 35 6.84 7.70 -13.65
C LEU A 35 8.36 7.86 -13.79
N LYS A 36 8.88 8.16 -14.99
CA LYS A 36 10.32 8.35 -15.24
C LYS A 36 10.80 9.73 -14.77
N ILE A 37 10.89 9.90 -13.46
CA ILE A 37 11.38 11.14 -12.84
C ILE A 37 12.92 11.20 -12.86
N GLY A 38 13.46 12.42 -12.80
CA GLY A 38 14.89 12.67 -12.65
C GLY A 38 15.19 14.15 -12.46
N LYS A 39 16.45 14.55 -12.65
CA LYS A 39 16.91 15.94 -12.42
C LYS A 39 16.12 16.99 -13.23
N HIS A 40 15.59 16.60 -14.38
CA HIS A 40 14.79 17.45 -15.26
C HIS A 40 13.38 17.72 -14.72
N THR A 41 12.85 16.85 -13.86
CA THR A 41 11.46 16.88 -13.39
C THR A 41 11.21 18.08 -12.49
N ARG A 42 10.33 18.99 -12.92
CA ARG A 42 9.91 20.16 -12.15
C ARG A 42 8.80 19.80 -11.18
N VAL A 43 9.02 19.96 -9.88
CA VAL A 43 8.12 19.50 -8.83
C VAL A 43 7.39 20.67 -8.16
N LEU A 44 6.07 20.61 -8.16
CA LEU A 44 5.18 21.48 -7.38
C LEU A 44 4.84 20.83 -6.03
N TYR A 45 4.64 21.62 -4.99
CA TYR A 45 4.16 21.13 -3.69
C TYR A 45 2.75 21.63 -3.39
N GLN A 46 1.78 20.74 -3.17
CA GLN A 46 0.47 21.10 -2.63
C GLN A 46 0.47 20.99 -1.10
N GLY A 47 -0.01 22.03 -0.41
CA GLY A 47 0.15 22.16 1.03
C GLY A 47 1.55 22.66 1.44
N PHE A 48 2.21 23.42 0.57
CA PHE A 48 3.65 23.73 0.63
C PHE A 48 4.11 24.38 1.94
N THR A 49 3.30 25.28 2.50
CA THR A 49 3.62 25.97 3.77
C THR A 49 3.32 25.14 5.02
N GLY A 50 2.79 23.92 4.86
CA GLY A 50 2.54 23.01 5.97
C GLY A 50 3.84 22.49 6.57
N ARG A 51 3.84 22.18 7.87
CA ARG A 51 5.05 21.75 8.60
C ARG A 51 5.72 20.52 7.97
N VAL A 52 4.93 19.49 7.66
CA VAL A 52 5.43 18.23 7.06
C VAL A 52 5.94 18.48 5.63
N ALA A 53 5.19 19.23 4.83
CA ALA A 53 5.58 19.62 3.47
C ALA A 53 6.89 20.41 3.47
N THR A 54 7.03 21.38 4.38
CA THR A 54 8.22 22.23 4.53
C THR A 54 9.45 21.40 4.84
N GLN A 55 9.36 20.48 5.79
CA GLN A 55 10.49 19.60 6.15
C GLN A 55 10.91 18.73 4.96
N ASN A 56 9.94 18.08 4.31
CA ASN A 56 10.24 17.22 3.16
C ASN A 56 10.74 18.01 1.94
N ALA A 57 10.27 19.23 1.73
CA ALA A 57 10.74 20.11 0.66
C ALA A 57 12.20 20.53 0.88
N LYS A 58 12.59 20.89 2.13
CA LYS A 58 13.98 21.19 2.47
C LYS A 58 14.92 20.02 2.17
N GLU A 59 14.59 18.84 2.69
CA GLU A 59 15.36 17.62 2.43
C GLU A 59 15.43 17.28 0.93
N SER A 60 14.34 17.48 0.19
CA SER A 60 14.30 17.16 -1.24
C SER A 60 15.08 18.18 -2.08
N LEU A 61 15.09 19.46 -1.70
CA LEU A 61 15.96 20.50 -2.27
C LEU A 61 17.43 20.17 -2.01
N GLU A 62 17.78 19.81 -0.78
CA GLU A 62 19.14 19.38 -0.40
C GLU A 62 19.58 18.14 -1.18
N TYR A 63 18.65 17.21 -1.45
CA TYR A 63 18.90 16.02 -2.26
C TYR A 63 19.15 16.32 -3.76
N GLY A 64 18.67 17.47 -4.25
CA GLY A 64 18.81 17.90 -5.65
C GLY A 64 17.51 17.95 -6.46
N THR A 65 16.36 17.78 -5.81
CA THR A 65 15.04 17.84 -6.47
C THR A 65 14.76 19.25 -6.96
N ASN A 66 14.36 19.37 -8.23
CA ASN A 66 14.00 20.65 -8.85
C ASN A 66 12.58 21.10 -8.44
N ILE A 67 12.45 21.60 -7.21
CA ILE A 67 11.19 22.18 -6.72
C ILE A 67 11.02 23.58 -7.32
N VAL A 68 9.90 23.82 -7.99
CA VAL A 68 9.64 25.09 -8.68
C VAL A 68 8.70 26.04 -7.93
N GLY A 69 8.05 25.55 -6.88
CA GLY A 69 7.11 26.31 -6.06
C GLY A 69 6.08 25.42 -5.38
N GLY A 70 5.03 26.05 -4.88
CA GLY A 70 3.93 25.31 -4.27
C GLY A 70 2.62 26.07 -4.24
N VAL A 71 1.61 25.40 -3.73
CA VAL A 71 0.22 25.87 -3.72
C VAL A 71 -0.31 25.94 -2.29
N LYS A 72 -1.02 27.03 -1.99
CA LYS A 72 -1.78 27.21 -0.76
C LYS A 72 -3.11 27.91 -1.10
N PRO A 73 -4.27 27.26 -0.90
CA PRO A 73 -5.56 27.88 -1.16
C PRO A 73 -5.70 29.24 -0.46
N GLY A 74 -6.08 30.27 -1.24
CA GLY A 74 -6.23 31.64 -0.75
C GLY A 74 -4.93 32.34 -0.33
N GLY A 75 -3.76 31.78 -0.65
CA GLY A 75 -2.45 32.34 -0.32
C GLY A 75 -1.56 32.54 -1.54
N SER A 76 -0.83 33.65 -1.55
CA SER A 76 0.23 33.96 -2.51
C SER A 76 1.47 34.49 -1.77
N GLY A 77 2.65 34.39 -2.37
CA GLY A 77 3.89 34.89 -1.79
C GLY A 77 5.08 33.97 -2.06
N GLU A 78 5.94 33.81 -1.06
CA GLU A 78 7.16 33.01 -1.16
C GLU A 78 7.30 32.09 0.07
N HIS A 79 7.83 30.89 -0.14
CA HIS A 79 8.21 29.96 0.92
C HIS A 79 9.44 29.18 0.48
N LEU A 80 10.46 29.08 1.35
CA LEU A 80 11.76 28.47 1.02
C LEU A 80 12.46 29.08 -0.22
N GLY A 81 12.27 30.37 -0.50
CA GLY A 81 12.85 30.99 -1.70
C GLY A 81 12.05 30.76 -2.99
N LEU A 82 10.87 30.13 -2.90
CA LEU A 82 10.09 29.67 -4.06
C LEU A 82 8.66 30.22 -4.04
N PRO A 83 8.04 30.45 -5.22
CA PRO A 83 6.71 31.03 -5.32
C PRO A 83 5.63 30.14 -4.70
N VAL A 84 4.72 30.77 -3.97
CA VAL A 84 3.47 30.19 -3.47
C VAL A 84 2.33 30.79 -4.27
N LEU A 85 1.53 29.93 -4.89
CA LEU A 85 0.39 30.31 -5.72
C LEU A 85 -0.93 29.80 -5.11
N PRO A 86 -2.06 30.45 -5.43
CA PRO A 86 -3.34 30.10 -4.82
C PRO A 86 -3.95 28.80 -5.36
N THR A 87 -3.66 28.42 -6.61
CA THR A 87 -4.24 27.22 -7.26
C THR A 87 -3.20 26.44 -8.07
N VAL A 88 -3.44 25.15 -8.27
CA VAL A 88 -2.60 24.28 -9.12
C VAL A 88 -2.66 24.71 -10.58
N ARG A 89 -3.80 25.26 -11.03
CA ARG A 89 -3.96 25.80 -12.39
C ARG A 89 -3.02 26.96 -12.66
N GLU A 90 -3.00 27.96 -11.77
CA GLU A 90 -2.05 29.08 -11.89
C GLU A 90 -0.60 28.60 -11.83
N ALA A 91 -0.31 27.64 -10.95
CA ALA A 91 1.01 27.03 -10.89
C ALA A 91 1.37 26.28 -12.18
N LYS A 92 0.41 25.64 -12.84
CA LYS A 92 0.63 24.98 -14.14
C LYS A 92 0.99 25.98 -15.22
N GLU A 93 0.28 27.10 -15.29
CA GLU A 93 0.50 28.15 -16.28
C GLU A 93 1.84 28.86 -16.07
N GLN A 94 2.16 29.23 -14.84
CA GLN A 94 3.33 30.04 -14.50
C GLN A 94 4.60 29.19 -14.31
N LEU A 95 4.50 28.08 -13.56
CA LEU A 95 5.64 27.28 -13.11
C LEU A 95 5.83 25.99 -13.92
N LYS A 96 4.89 25.63 -14.80
CA LYS A 96 4.96 24.48 -15.72
C LYS A 96 5.55 23.22 -15.08
N PRO A 97 5.01 22.73 -13.95
CA PRO A 97 5.51 21.54 -13.29
C PRO A 97 5.17 20.27 -14.08
N ASP A 98 6.07 19.31 -13.99
CA ASP A 98 5.94 17.95 -14.53
C ASP A 98 5.34 17.00 -13.49
N ALA A 99 5.49 17.34 -12.20
CA ALA A 99 4.97 16.56 -11.10
C ALA A 99 4.45 17.44 -9.95
N THR A 100 3.57 16.89 -9.12
CA THR A 100 3.13 17.52 -7.87
C THR A 100 3.20 16.54 -6.69
N ALA A 101 3.72 17.02 -5.56
CA ALA A 101 3.78 16.32 -4.30
C ALA A 101 2.66 16.82 -3.38
N ILE A 102 1.76 15.94 -2.95
CA ILE A 102 0.60 16.29 -2.12
C ILE A 102 0.85 15.93 -0.67
N TYR A 103 1.16 16.93 0.15
CA TYR A 103 1.28 16.83 1.61
C TYR A 103 0.07 17.45 2.32
N VAL A 104 -1.11 17.13 1.80
CA VAL A 104 -2.41 17.56 2.32
C VAL A 104 -2.97 16.44 3.19
N ALA A 105 -3.57 16.77 4.33
CA ALA A 105 -4.15 15.77 5.22
C ALA A 105 -5.29 14.98 4.55
N ALA A 106 -5.51 13.74 4.99
CA ALA A 106 -6.51 12.81 4.43
C ALA A 106 -7.89 13.42 4.13
N PRO A 107 -8.50 14.26 4.99
CA PRO A 107 -9.82 14.87 4.74
C PRO A 107 -9.89 15.75 3.50
N HIS A 108 -8.73 16.23 3.02
CA HIS A 108 -8.63 17.18 1.92
C HIS A 108 -7.78 16.65 0.76
N ALA A 109 -7.11 15.50 0.94
CA ALA A 109 -6.21 14.93 -0.05
C ALA A 109 -6.94 14.54 -1.34
N GLY A 110 -8.18 14.05 -1.25
CA GLY A 110 -8.97 13.72 -2.43
C GLY A 110 -9.17 14.91 -3.37
N LYS A 111 -9.60 16.06 -2.81
CA LYS A 111 -9.77 17.31 -3.56
C LYS A 111 -8.46 17.84 -4.15
N ALA A 112 -7.34 17.70 -3.43
CA ALA A 112 -6.02 18.10 -3.94
C ALA A 112 -5.55 17.23 -5.12
N ILE A 113 -5.92 15.95 -5.14
CA ILE A 113 -5.66 15.07 -6.29
C ILE A 113 -6.54 15.50 -7.47
N GLU A 114 -7.82 15.76 -7.25
CA GLU A 114 -8.75 16.25 -8.28
C GLU A 114 -8.27 17.55 -8.93
N GLU A 115 -7.84 18.52 -8.13
CA GLU A 115 -7.31 19.81 -8.63
C GLU A 115 -6.09 19.59 -9.54
N ALA A 116 -5.22 18.63 -9.21
CA ALA A 116 -4.06 18.29 -10.02
C ALA A 116 -4.41 17.52 -11.31
N ILE A 117 -5.45 16.68 -11.29
CA ILE A 117 -5.98 16.02 -12.49
C ILE A 117 -6.58 17.07 -13.43
N GLU A 118 -7.40 17.98 -12.89
CA GLU A 118 -8.03 19.04 -13.68
C GLU A 118 -6.99 19.98 -14.33
N ALA A 119 -5.89 20.27 -13.64
CA ALA A 119 -4.77 21.04 -14.17
C ALA A 119 -3.83 20.25 -15.09
N GLU A 120 -4.13 18.98 -15.39
CA GLU A 120 -3.31 18.08 -16.21
C GLU A 120 -1.83 18.02 -15.74
N ILE A 121 -1.58 17.95 -14.42
CA ILE A 121 -0.23 17.72 -13.91
C ILE A 121 0.21 16.30 -14.28
N PRO A 122 1.33 16.09 -15.00
CA PRO A 122 1.66 14.76 -15.54
C PRO A 122 1.83 13.67 -14.49
N LEU A 123 2.50 13.96 -13.37
CA LEU A 123 2.65 13.03 -12.25
C LEU A 123 2.09 13.63 -10.96
N ILE A 124 1.23 12.88 -10.29
CA ILE A 124 0.63 13.24 -9.00
C ILE A 124 1.12 12.22 -7.98
N VAL A 125 1.78 12.70 -6.92
CA VAL A 125 2.27 11.85 -5.84
C VAL A 125 1.57 12.24 -4.55
N ALA A 126 0.68 11.37 -4.08
CA ALA A 126 -0.08 11.57 -2.85
C ALA A 126 0.46 10.69 -1.74
N VAL A 127 0.84 11.30 -0.62
CA VAL A 127 1.46 10.60 0.51
C VAL A 127 0.53 10.37 1.69
N ALA A 128 -0.65 11.01 1.69
CA ALA A 128 -1.59 10.91 2.80
C ALA A 128 -2.13 9.49 2.93
N GLU A 129 -2.11 8.99 4.16
CA GLU A 129 -2.76 7.74 4.55
C GLU A 129 -4.22 8.04 4.96
N HIS A 130 -5.07 7.01 4.97
CA HIS A 130 -6.47 7.09 5.41
C HIS A 130 -7.35 8.02 4.56
N ILE A 131 -7.07 8.12 3.26
CA ILE A 131 -8.04 8.67 2.31
C ILE A 131 -9.18 7.65 2.20
N PRO A 132 -10.45 8.08 2.28
CA PRO A 132 -11.59 7.17 2.11
C PRO A 132 -11.54 6.40 0.79
N LEU A 133 -11.86 5.11 0.82
CA LEU A 133 -11.88 4.22 -0.35
C LEU A 133 -12.74 4.80 -1.48
N HIS A 134 -13.90 5.36 -1.12
CA HIS A 134 -14.84 5.94 -2.07
C HIS A 134 -14.30 7.22 -2.74
N ASP A 135 -13.45 7.98 -2.06
CA ASP A 135 -12.73 9.10 -2.69
C ASP A 135 -11.69 8.59 -3.67
N ILE A 136 -10.94 7.53 -3.32
CA ILE A 136 -9.98 6.90 -4.24
C ILE A 136 -10.68 6.27 -5.46
N LEU A 137 -11.82 5.58 -5.28
CA LEU A 137 -12.59 5.01 -6.40
C LEU A 137 -13.10 6.09 -7.35
N ARG A 138 -13.54 7.23 -6.80
CA ARG A 138 -13.94 8.40 -7.59
C ARG A 138 -12.76 8.98 -8.36
N ILE A 139 -11.61 9.16 -7.72
CA ILE A 139 -10.36 9.60 -8.38
C ILE A 139 -9.96 8.65 -9.50
N MET A 140 -10.05 7.33 -9.27
CA MET A 140 -9.73 6.34 -10.28
C MET A 140 -10.69 6.39 -11.47
N SER A 141 -11.96 6.70 -11.24
CA SER A 141 -12.92 6.94 -12.33
C SER A 141 -12.52 8.16 -13.17
N MET A 142 -12.02 9.23 -12.55
CA MET A 142 -11.53 10.43 -13.26
C MET A 142 -10.23 10.13 -14.02
N LEU A 143 -9.27 9.43 -13.42
CA LEU A 143 -8.01 9.11 -14.07
C LEU A 143 -8.20 8.27 -15.34
N LYS A 144 -9.23 7.42 -15.39
CA LYS A 144 -9.59 6.61 -16.56
C LYS A 144 -10.16 7.42 -17.73
N THR A 145 -10.63 8.65 -17.53
CA THR A 145 -11.20 9.48 -18.61
C THR A 145 -10.15 10.27 -19.37
N GLN A 146 -8.88 10.19 -18.96
CA GLN A 146 -7.80 11.05 -19.43
C GLN A 146 -6.48 10.29 -19.66
N SER A 147 -5.48 10.97 -20.22
CA SER A 147 -4.18 10.41 -20.65
C SER A 147 -3.00 11.34 -20.39
N LYS A 148 -3.12 12.17 -19.36
CA LYS A 148 -2.20 13.24 -18.98
C LYS A 148 -1.57 12.99 -17.62
N SER A 149 -2.39 12.75 -16.61
CA SER A 149 -1.99 12.61 -15.21
C SER A 149 -1.90 11.15 -14.80
N ARG A 150 -0.83 10.79 -14.09
CA ARG A 150 -0.60 9.49 -13.43
C ARG A 150 -0.59 9.71 -11.92
N LEU A 151 -1.26 8.84 -11.15
CA LEU A 151 -1.23 8.87 -9.69
C LEU A 151 -0.27 7.81 -9.13
N VAL A 152 0.64 8.22 -8.26
CA VAL A 152 1.42 7.36 -7.36
C VAL A 152 0.89 7.55 -5.94
N GLY A 153 0.56 6.44 -5.29
CA GLY A 153 -0.20 6.43 -4.04
C GLY A 153 -1.72 6.38 -4.26
N ALA A 154 -2.55 6.84 -3.31
CA ALA A 154 -2.16 7.45 -2.03
C ALA A 154 -1.55 6.45 -1.04
N ASN A 155 -1.40 6.82 0.24
CA ASN A 155 -0.83 5.95 1.27
C ASN A 155 0.50 5.29 0.84
N ALA A 156 1.40 6.11 0.30
CA ALA A 156 2.65 5.67 -0.27
C ALA A 156 3.80 6.56 0.20
N PRO A 157 5.02 6.01 0.33
CA PRO A 157 6.21 6.80 0.59
C PRO A 157 6.56 7.76 -0.55
N GLY A 158 5.99 7.54 -1.74
CA GLY A 158 6.19 8.31 -2.95
C GLY A 158 7.11 7.61 -3.96
N ILE A 159 7.75 8.40 -4.82
CA ILE A 159 8.67 7.93 -5.86
C ILE A 159 10.02 8.66 -5.76
N ILE A 160 11.12 7.93 -5.96
CA ILE A 160 12.48 8.47 -5.89
C ILE A 160 13.37 7.88 -6.99
N SER A 161 13.95 8.74 -7.82
CA SER A 161 15.06 8.40 -8.72
C SER A 161 16.37 8.73 -8.03
N ALA A 162 17.10 7.70 -7.62
CA ALA A 162 18.34 7.91 -6.88
C ALA A 162 19.48 8.35 -7.81
N ILE A 163 19.56 7.80 -9.03
CA ILE A 163 20.48 8.31 -10.07
C ILE A 163 20.08 9.72 -10.51
N GLY A 164 18.77 9.98 -10.66
CA GLY A 164 18.27 11.27 -11.12
C GLY A 164 18.27 12.38 -10.05
N HIS A 165 18.65 12.08 -8.80
CA HIS A 165 18.58 13.01 -7.67
C HIS A 165 17.21 13.70 -7.54
N CYS A 166 16.13 12.97 -7.79
CA CYS A 166 14.77 13.49 -7.72
C CYS A 166 13.97 12.66 -6.71
N ARG A 167 13.49 13.30 -5.64
CA ARG A 167 12.63 12.70 -4.63
C ARG A 167 11.28 13.42 -4.62
N ILE A 168 10.20 12.66 -4.75
CA ILE A 168 8.84 13.13 -4.56
C ILE A 168 8.18 12.21 -3.54
N GLY A 169 8.14 12.64 -2.28
CA GLY A 169 7.72 11.78 -1.17
C GLY A 169 8.52 12.01 0.10
N PHE A 170 8.49 11.04 1.00
CA PHE A 170 9.12 11.11 2.33
C PHE A 170 10.14 9.99 2.57
N GLN A 171 10.71 9.41 1.51
CA GLN A 171 11.65 8.30 1.62
C GLN A 171 12.87 8.68 2.49
N PRO A 172 13.34 7.81 3.40
CA PRO A 172 14.47 8.11 4.30
C PRO A 172 15.79 8.09 3.54
N LEU A 173 16.19 9.27 3.04
CA LEU A 173 17.37 9.49 2.19
C LEU A 173 18.66 8.79 2.64
N PRO A 174 19.02 8.71 3.95
CA PRO A 174 20.25 8.04 4.38
C PRO A 174 20.35 6.56 4.00
N THR A 175 19.22 5.90 3.72
CA THR A 175 19.18 4.49 3.32
C THR A 175 19.36 4.27 1.81
N PHE A 176 19.25 5.33 1.01
CA PHE A 176 19.32 5.29 -0.44
C PHE A 176 20.72 5.59 -0.95
N SER A 177 21.07 4.97 -2.07
CA SER A 177 22.28 5.30 -2.83
C SER A 177 21.99 5.17 -4.33
N PRO A 178 22.55 6.04 -5.19
CA PRO A 178 22.43 5.85 -6.63
C PRO A 178 23.00 4.49 -7.06
N GLY A 179 22.31 3.77 -7.93
CA GLY A 179 22.73 2.47 -8.43
C GLY A 179 21.72 1.87 -9.41
N HIS A 180 21.73 0.56 -9.58
CA HIS A 180 21.13 -0.07 -10.77
C HIS A 180 19.98 -1.05 -10.47
N VAL A 181 19.39 -0.99 -9.28
CA VAL A 181 18.23 -1.83 -8.91
C VAL A 181 16.96 -0.99 -8.87
N GLY A 182 15.98 -1.36 -9.70
CA GLY A 182 14.63 -0.79 -9.67
C GLY A 182 13.78 -1.48 -8.62
N ILE A 183 13.02 -0.73 -7.83
CA ILE A 183 12.21 -1.29 -6.74
C ILE A 183 10.78 -0.78 -6.85
N VAL A 184 9.79 -1.67 -6.76
CA VAL A 184 8.39 -1.30 -6.64
C VAL A 184 7.78 -2.00 -5.44
N ALA A 185 7.04 -1.25 -4.61
CA ALA A 185 6.60 -1.73 -3.32
C ALA A 185 5.21 -1.24 -2.93
N LYS A 186 4.42 -2.10 -2.28
CA LYS A 186 3.20 -1.71 -1.57
C LYS A 186 3.51 -1.09 -0.20
N SER A 187 4.41 -1.71 0.55
CA SER A 187 4.77 -1.30 1.92
C SER A 187 5.98 -0.35 1.98
N GLY A 188 5.86 0.72 2.76
CA GLY A 188 6.96 1.64 3.07
C GLY A 188 8.12 0.97 3.81
N THR A 189 7.91 0.52 5.05
CA THR A 189 9.00 -0.02 5.89
C THR A 189 9.68 -1.25 5.29
N LEU A 190 8.90 -2.18 4.71
CA LEU A 190 9.45 -3.35 4.02
C LEU A 190 10.29 -2.96 2.79
N SER A 191 9.89 -1.90 2.08
CA SER A 191 10.70 -1.34 0.98
C SER A 191 11.98 -0.68 1.47
N TYR A 192 11.96 0.03 2.60
CA TYR A 192 13.15 0.70 3.13
C TYR A 192 14.19 -0.30 3.60
N GLU A 193 13.77 -1.42 4.18
CA GLU A 193 14.69 -2.47 4.55
C GLU A 193 15.30 -3.17 3.33
N THR A 194 14.50 -3.36 2.28
CA THR A 194 14.97 -3.83 0.97
C THR A 194 16.00 -2.87 0.38
N VAL A 195 15.68 -1.57 0.33
CA VAL A 195 16.57 -0.49 -0.12
C VAL A 195 17.89 -0.52 0.66
N ALA A 196 17.82 -0.57 1.98
CA ALA A 196 19.01 -0.60 2.83
C ALA A 196 19.86 -1.85 2.59
N SER A 197 19.26 -3.02 2.37
CA SER A 197 19.97 -4.24 2.00
C SER A 197 20.72 -4.10 0.67
N ILE A 198 20.05 -3.55 -0.36
CA ILE A 198 20.64 -3.27 -1.68
C ILE A 198 21.78 -2.25 -1.59
N THR A 199 21.61 -1.19 -0.79
CA THR A 199 22.63 -0.17 -0.53
C THR A 199 23.85 -0.76 0.17
N ARG A 200 23.68 -1.57 1.23
CA ARG A 200 24.80 -2.26 1.93
C ARG A 200 25.55 -3.22 1.01
N ALA A 201 24.87 -3.82 0.04
CA ALA A 201 25.52 -4.64 -0.98
C ALA A 201 26.32 -3.81 -2.00
N GLY A 202 26.20 -2.48 -2.00
CA GLY A 202 26.85 -1.57 -2.95
C GLY A 202 26.19 -1.55 -4.33
N LEU A 203 24.95 -2.07 -4.45
CA LEU A 203 24.26 -2.12 -5.75
C LEU A 203 23.50 -0.82 -6.04
N GLY A 204 23.02 -0.14 -4.99
CA GLY A 204 22.20 1.07 -5.04
C GLY A 204 20.91 0.92 -5.83
N GLN A 205 20.13 2.00 -5.91
CA GLN A 205 18.82 2.03 -6.55
C GLN A 205 18.83 2.93 -7.80
N SER A 206 18.09 2.53 -8.84
CA SER A 206 17.83 3.39 -10.00
C SER A 206 16.62 4.26 -9.72
N LEU A 207 15.44 3.63 -9.68
CA LEU A 207 14.14 4.22 -9.42
C LEU A 207 13.36 3.34 -8.44
N CYS A 208 12.83 3.94 -7.38
CA CYS A 208 11.95 3.27 -6.42
C CYS A 208 10.54 3.88 -6.47
N ILE A 209 9.52 3.03 -6.66
CA ILE A 209 8.12 3.41 -6.77
C ILE A 209 7.34 2.79 -5.59
N GLY A 210 6.93 3.62 -4.63
CA GLY A 210 5.94 3.24 -3.63
C GLY A 210 4.55 3.31 -4.24
N MET A 211 3.94 2.16 -4.53
CA MET A 211 2.56 2.07 -5.01
C MET A 211 1.54 2.45 -3.94
N GLY A 212 1.87 2.12 -2.68
CA GLY A 212 1.05 2.37 -1.51
C GLY A 212 0.28 1.14 -1.01
N GLY A 213 -0.18 1.24 0.24
CA GLY A 213 -0.90 0.19 0.97
C GLY A 213 -2.43 0.29 0.90
N ASP A 214 -2.97 1.21 0.10
CA ASP A 214 -4.42 1.35 -0.07
C ASP A 214 -5.03 0.18 -0.86
N VAL A 215 -6.34 -0.01 -0.71
CA VAL A 215 -7.09 -1.07 -1.40
C VAL A 215 -6.97 -0.96 -2.92
N VAL A 216 -6.90 0.27 -3.45
CA VAL A 216 -6.76 0.56 -4.87
C VAL A 216 -5.60 1.54 -5.06
N ALA A 217 -4.61 1.15 -5.86
CA ALA A 217 -3.42 1.97 -6.11
C ALA A 217 -3.44 2.62 -7.50
N GLY A 218 -3.08 3.91 -7.58
CA GLY A 218 -2.97 4.69 -8.82
C GLY A 218 -1.97 4.14 -9.84
N THR A 219 -0.94 3.46 -9.34
CA THR A 219 0.14 2.81 -10.07
C THR A 219 0.33 1.40 -9.51
N ASN A 220 0.42 0.38 -10.38
CA ASN A 220 0.60 -1.01 -9.97
C ASN A 220 1.98 -1.60 -10.34
N PHE A 221 2.20 -2.88 -10.03
CA PHE A 221 3.44 -3.57 -10.35
C PHE A 221 3.70 -3.62 -11.86
N VAL A 222 2.66 -3.84 -12.67
CA VAL A 222 2.77 -3.87 -14.13
C VAL A 222 3.18 -2.50 -14.68
N ASP A 223 2.61 -1.41 -14.17
CA ASP A 223 2.99 -0.04 -14.53
C ASP A 223 4.50 0.19 -14.26
N ALA A 224 4.99 -0.20 -13.07
CA ALA A 224 6.40 -0.09 -12.71
C ALA A 224 7.31 -1.01 -13.55
N LEU A 225 6.90 -2.25 -13.80
CA LEU A 225 7.63 -3.22 -14.62
C LEU A 225 7.82 -2.71 -16.05
N ARG A 226 6.81 -2.08 -16.66
CA ARG A 226 6.92 -1.41 -17.97
C ARG A 226 7.97 -0.29 -17.98
N VAL A 227 8.07 0.47 -16.88
CA VAL A 227 9.12 1.49 -16.72
C VAL A 227 10.49 0.84 -16.62
N PHE A 228 10.65 -0.13 -15.71
CA PHE A 228 11.93 -0.79 -15.45
C PHE A 228 12.44 -1.59 -16.64
N GLU A 229 11.58 -2.22 -17.44
CA GLU A 229 11.96 -2.93 -18.66
C GLU A 229 12.77 -2.02 -19.59
N THR A 230 12.25 -0.81 -19.81
CA THR A 230 12.79 0.15 -20.79
C THR A 230 13.79 1.15 -20.21
N ASP A 231 14.00 1.13 -18.90
CA ASP A 231 14.92 2.04 -18.22
C ASP A 231 16.37 1.54 -18.34
N PRO A 232 17.27 2.25 -19.06
CA PRO A 232 18.65 1.82 -19.21
C PRO A 232 19.45 1.86 -17.90
N ASP A 233 19.01 2.63 -16.90
CA ASP A 233 19.67 2.71 -15.61
C ASP A 233 19.34 1.52 -14.69
N THR A 234 18.26 0.78 -15.00
CA THR A 234 17.83 -0.39 -14.25
C THR A 234 18.42 -1.67 -14.85
N GLU A 235 19.25 -2.38 -14.09
CA GLU A 235 19.87 -3.65 -14.47
C GLU A 235 19.20 -4.86 -13.78
N ALA A 236 18.47 -4.63 -12.68
CA ALA A 236 17.71 -5.66 -11.97
C ALA A 236 16.50 -5.08 -11.23
N ILE A 237 15.52 -5.91 -10.90
CA ILE A 237 14.22 -5.47 -10.39
C ILE A 237 13.87 -6.21 -9.08
N VAL A 238 13.33 -5.48 -8.11
CA VAL A 238 12.76 -6.04 -6.88
C VAL A 238 11.28 -5.67 -6.75
N LEU A 239 10.44 -6.68 -6.49
CA LEU A 239 9.03 -6.51 -6.15
C LEU A 239 8.81 -6.74 -4.65
N VAL A 240 8.17 -5.79 -3.97
CA VAL A 240 7.81 -5.92 -2.55
C VAL A 240 6.28 -5.92 -2.43
N GLY A 241 5.73 -7.13 -2.38
CA GLY A 241 4.29 -7.39 -2.29
C GLY A 241 3.81 -7.74 -0.88
N GLU A 242 2.50 -7.89 -0.75
CA GLU A 242 1.84 -8.28 0.49
C GLU A 242 0.48 -8.94 0.22
N VAL A 243 -0.15 -9.47 1.27
CA VAL A 243 -1.51 -10.01 1.24
C VAL A 243 -2.53 -8.98 0.68
N GLY A 244 -3.55 -9.48 -0.02
CA GLY A 244 -4.67 -8.67 -0.53
C GLY A 244 -4.55 -8.23 -1.98
N GLY A 245 -5.64 -8.40 -2.73
CA GLY A 245 -5.71 -8.13 -4.16
C GLY A 245 -4.93 -9.12 -5.03
N THR A 246 -4.81 -8.76 -6.30
CA THR A 246 -4.30 -9.61 -7.40
C THR A 246 -3.12 -9.00 -8.15
N ALA A 247 -2.59 -7.86 -7.69
CA ALA A 247 -1.51 -7.15 -8.36
C ALA A 247 -0.26 -8.01 -8.60
N GLU A 248 0.07 -8.92 -7.68
CA GLU A 248 1.18 -9.87 -7.81
C GLU A 248 0.92 -10.93 -8.90
N LEU A 249 -0.34 -11.32 -9.14
CA LEU A 249 -0.72 -12.25 -10.21
C LEU A 249 -0.58 -11.56 -11.57
N GLU A 250 -1.08 -10.32 -11.68
CA GLU A 250 -0.91 -9.51 -12.90
C GLU A 250 0.58 -9.30 -13.22
N ALA A 251 1.40 -9.06 -12.20
CA ALA A 251 2.85 -8.98 -12.35
C ALA A 251 3.44 -10.30 -12.85
N ALA A 252 3.04 -11.44 -12.28
CA ALA A 252 3.50 -12.76 -12.70
C ALA A 252 3.16 -13.04 -14.18
N ASP A 253 1.95 -12.73 -14.62
CA ASP A 253 1.54 -12.89 -16.02
C ASP A 253 2.34 -11.98 -16.96
N TRP A 254 2.56 -10.72 -16.57
CA TRP A 254 3.39 -9.80 -17.32
C TRP A 254 4.86 -10.27 -17.39
N ILE A 255 5.41 -10.82 -16.30
CA ILE A 255 6.79 -11.34 -16.23
C ILE A 255 6.95 -12.57 -17.11
N LYS A 256 5.98 -13.49 -17.12
CA LYS A 256 5.97 -14.63 -18.05
C LYS A 256 5.97 -14.19 -19.50
N ASP A 257 5.24 -13.12 -19.83
CA ASP A 257 5.31 -12.51 -21.16
C ASP A 257 6.68 -11.87 -21.43
N TYR A 258 7.25 -11.18 -20.44
CA TYR A 258 8.56 -10.52 -20.54
C TYR A 258 9.67 -11.52 -20.84
N TYR A 259 9.74 -12.60 -20.08
CA TYR A 259 10.74 -13.65 -20.28
C TYR A 259 10.57 -14.40 -21.60
N ARG A 260 9.36 -14.42 -22.20
CA ARG A 260 9.14 -15.00 -23.53
C ARG A 260 9.60 -14.07 -24.66
N ARG A 261 9.42 -12.75 -24.50
CA ARG A 261 9.69 -11.77 -25.57
C ARG A 261 11.11 -11.19 -25.52
N GLU A 262 11.71 -11.06 -24.35
CA GLU A 262 13.03 -10.47 -24.17
C GLU A 262 14.13 -11.53 -24.17
N LYS A 263 15.20 -11.30 -24.95
CA LYS A 263 16.32 -12.23 -25.08
C LYS A 263 17.25 -12.20 -23.88
N ASN A 264 17.40 -11.03 -23.26
CA ASN A 264 18.25 -10.84 -22.09
C ASN A 264 17.46 -10.13 -20.98
N PRO A 265 16.50 -10.83 -20.35
CA PRO A 265 15.63 -10.21 -19.37
C PRO A 265 16.41 -9.78 -18.13
N LYS A 266 16.00 -8.64 -17.56
CA LYS A 266 16.55 -8.15 -16.28
C LYS A 266 16.16 -9.14 -15.18
N PRO A 267 17.09 -9.56 -14.30
CA PRO A 267 16.76 -10.45 -13.20
C PRO A 267 15.76 -9.80 -12.24
N ILE A 268 14.78 -10.60 -11.79
CA ILE A 268 13.70 -10.17 -10.90
C ILE A 268 13.70 -11.02 -9.62
N ALA A 269 13.66 -10.34 -8.47
CA ALA A 269 13.42 -10.97 -7.17
C ALA A 269 12.21 -10.36 -6.46
N ALA A 270 11.60 -11.09 -5.54
CA ALA A 270 10.42 -10.60 -4.82
C ALA A 270 10.31 -11.11 -3.39
N VAL A 271 9.62 -10.35 -2.55
CA VAL A 271 9.12 -10.77 -1.23
C VAL A 271 7.61 -10.52 -1.19
N VAL A 272 6.87 -11.41 -0.52
CA VAL A 272 5.43 -11.25 -0.27
C VAL A 272 5.20 -11.39 1.23
N GLY A 273 4.81 -10.31 1.90
CA GLY A 273 4.46 -10.32 3.32
C GLY A 273 3.03 -10.81 3.59
N GLY A 274 2.83 -11.44 4.75
CA GLY A 274 1.53 -11.90 5.24
C GLY A 274 1.19 -13.33 4.83
N ARG A 275 2.19 -14.19 4.57
CA ARG A 275 2.00 -15.61 4.21
C ARG A 275 1.29 -16.39 5.30
N THR A 276 1.48 -16.01 6.57
CA THR A 276 0.80 -16.60 7.73
C THR A 276 -0.30 -15.69 8.28
N ALA A 277 -0.73 -14.67 7.52
CA ALA A 277 -1.79 -13.76 7.98
C ALA A 277 -3.13 -14.50 8.13
N PRO A 278 -3.88 -14.25 9.21
CA PRO A 278 -5.20 -14.84 9.39
C PRO A 278 -6.19 -14.33 8.34
N ALA A 279 -7.04 -15.23 7.83
CA ALA A 279 -8.06 -14.89 6.85
C ALA A 279 -9.08 -13.87 7.41
N GLY A 280 -9.56 -12.97 6.54
CA GLY A 280 -10.59 -11.99 6.89
C GLY A 280 -10.16 -10.91 7.90
N ARG A 281 -8.86 -10.79 8.20
CA ARG A 281 -8.30 -9.73 9.06
C ARG A 281 -7.47 -8.75 8.24
N VAL A 282 -7.56 -7.47 8.61
CA VAL A 282 -6.71 -6.42 8.05
C VAL A 282 -5.39 -6.38 8.83
N MET A 283 -4.27 -6.46 8.13
CA MET A 283 -2.93 -6.54 8.71
C MET A 283 -2.19 -5.21 8.66
N GLY A 284 -2.81 -4.15 9.17
CA GLY A 284 -2.21 -2.80 9.24
C GLY A 284 -2.61 -1.89 8.09
N HIS A 285 -2.11 -2.12 6.87
CA HIS A 285 -2.53 -1.31 5.72
C HIS A 285 -3.99 -1.56 5.33
N ALA A 286 -4.66 -0.55 4.78
CA ALA A 286 -6.07 -0.63 4.38
C ALA A 286 -6.34 -1.74 3.33
N GLY A 287 -5.36 -2.00 2.45
CA GLY A 287 -5.42 -3.05 1.43
C GLY A 287 -4.90 -4.43 1.89
N ALA A 288 -4.28 -4.54 3.06
CA ALA A 288 -3.62 -5.76 3.54
C ALA A 288 -4.61 -6.78 4.14
N TRP A 289 -5.55 -7.24 3.30
CA TRP A 289 -6.51 -8.31 3.59
C TRP A 289 -6.93 -8.98 2.29
N ALA A 290 -7.15 -10.30 2.33
CA ALA A 290 -7.67 -11.06 1.21
C ALA A 290 -9.20 -11.00 1.17
N GLY A 291 -9.75 -10.51 0.08
CA GLY A 291 -11.19 -10.56 -0.20
C GLY A 291 -11.65 -11.95 -0.64
N VAL A 292 -12.97 -12.14 -0.72
CA VAL A 292 -13.54 -13.41 -1.17
C VAL A 292 -13.07 -13.70 -2.60
N GLY A 293 -12.39 -14.83 -2.77
CA GLY A 293 -11.86 -15.28 -4.06
C GLY A 293 -10.62 -14.50 -4.53
N GLU A 294 -9.98 -13.75 -3.64
CA GLU A 294 -8.60 -13.27 -3.85
C GLU A 294 -7.60 -14.33 -3.36
N PRO A 295 -6.41 -14.41 -3.96
CA PRO A 295 -5.36 -15.34 -3.53
C PRO A 295 -4.78 -14.95 -2.17
N THR A 296 -4.45 -15.96 -1.38
CA THR A 296 -3.61 -15.83 -0.19
C THR A 296 -2.20 -15.34 -0.55
N ALA A 297 -1.47 -14.77 0.41
CA ALA A 297 -0.08 -14.38 0.19
C ALA A 297 0.83 -15.58 -0.18
N GLU A 298 0.53 -16.77 0.32
CA GLU A 298 1.24 -18.01 -0.05
C GLU A 298 0.97 -18.40 -1.52
N GLU A 299 -0.26 -18.27 -2.01
CA GLU A 299 -0.56 -18.51 -3.42
C GLU A 299 0.15 -17.48 -4.32
N LYS A 300 0.17 -16.20 -3.92
CA LYS A 300 0.92 -15.16 -4.64
C LYS A 300 2.42 -15.46 -4.70
N TYR A 301 2.99 -15.91 -3.59
CA TYR A 301 4.39 -16.33 -3.52
C TYR A 301 4.69 -17.41 -4.57
N LYS A 302 3.85 -18.47 -4.61
CA LYS A 302 3.99 -19.57 -5.57
C LYS A 302 3.81 -19.10 -7.00
N ILE A 303 2.82 -18.26 -7.28
CA ILE A 303 2.55 -17.76 -8.64
C ILE A 303 3.70 -16.91 -9.18
N LEU A 304 4.33 -16.08 -8.34
CA LEU A 304 5.53 -15.33 -8.72
C LEU A 304 6.73 -16.28 -8.91
N GLN A 305 6.92 -17.26 -8.03
CA GLN A 305 7.95 -18.28 -8.16
C GLN A 305 7.82 -19.04 -9.50
N ASP A 306 6.60 -19.47 -9.83
CA ASP A 306 6.28 -20.17 -11.09
C ASP A 306 6.45 -19.27 -12.33
N ALA A 307 6.42 -17.95 -12.17
CA ALA A 307 6.76 -16.99 -13.22
C ALA A 307 8.29 -16.83 -13.41
N GLY A 308 9.11 -17.52 -12.62
CA GLY A 308 10.58 -17.43 -12.66
C GLY A 308 11.14 -16.27 -11.85
N VAL A 309 10.37 -15.73 -10.89
CA VAL A 309 10.86 -14.70 -9.95
C VAL A 309 11.62 -15.37 -8.81
N THR A 310 12.78 -14.82 -8.45
CA THR A 310 13.53 -15.31 -7.29
C THR A 310 12.87 -14.84 -6.00
N MET A 311 12.27 -15.76 -5.26
CA MET A 311 11.58 -15.42 -4.02
C MET A 311 12.54 -15.30 -2.83
N VAL A 312 12.37 -14.25 -2.05
CA VAL A 312 13.15 -13.91 -0.85
C VAL A 312 12.22 -13.95 0.36
N ASP A 313 12.68 -14.57 1.44
CA ASP A 313 11.91 -14.75 2.68
C ASP A 313 11.96 -13.54 3.62
N HIS A 314 13.08 -12.81 3.64
CA HIS A 314 13.26 -11.60 4.45
C HIS A 314 14.09 -10.54 3.70
N PRO A 315 13.73 -9.24 3.76
CA PRO A 315 14.35 -8.18 2.95
C PRO A 315 15.85 -8.02 3.16
N GLU A 316 16.40 -8.39 4.32
CA GLU A 316 17.84 -8.26 4.54
C GLU A 316 18.69 -9.06 3.55
N LYS A 317 18.15 -10.13 2.96
CA LYS A 317 18.87 -11.00 2.03
C LYS A 317 18.95 -10.46 0.61
N PHE A 318 18.14 -9.46 0.24
CA PHE A 318 18.06 -8.94 -1.13
C PHE A 318 19.42 -8.54 -1.70
N GLY A 319 20.26 -7.84 -0.93
CA GLY A 319 21.58 -7.42 -1.38
C GLY A 319 22.44 -8.56 -1.94
N ASN A 320 22.52 -9.68 -1.22
CA ASN A 320 23.30 -10.85 -1.65
C ASN A 320 22.61 -11.62 -2.78
N VAL A 321 21.27 -11.77 -2.71
CA VAL A 321 20.48 -12.41 -3.77
C VAL A 321 20.67 -11.67 -5.10
N MET A 322 20.53 -10.34 -5.10
CA MET A 322 20.66 -9.54 -6.31
C MET A 322 22.08 -9.56 -6.88
N LYS A 323 23.13 -9.60 -6.05
CA LYS A 323 24.51 -9.83 -6.52
C LYS A 323 24.64 -11.15 -7.28
N GLY A 324 24.07 -12.22 -6.71
CA GLY A 324 24.05 -13.54 -7.34
C GLY A 324 23.35 -13.53 -8.68
N LEU A 325 22.13 -12.95 -8.74
CA LEU A 325 21.33 -12.88 -9.96
C LEU A 325 21.99 -12.04 -11.06
N LEU A 326 22.55 -10.88 -10.71
CA LEU A 326 23.29 -10.03 -11.66
C LEU A 326 24.48 -10.78 -12.26
N LYS A 327 25.26 -11.51 -11.44
CA LYS A 327 26.37 -12.33 -11.92
C LYS A 327 25.90 -13.44 -12.86
N GLN A 328 24.81 -14.13 -12.51
CA GLN A 328 24.22 -15.19 -13.35
C GLN A 328 23.69 -14.64 -14.69
N ALA A 329 23.15 -13.42 -14.70
CA ALA A 329 22.71 -12.72 -15.90
C ALA A 329 23.88 -12.09 -16.72
N GLY A 330 25.13 -12.40 -16.38
CA GLY A 330 26.31 -11.89 -17.08
C GLY A 330 26.57 -10.39 -16.90
N LYS A 331 25.99 -9.76 -15.87
CA LYS A 331 26.21 -8.34 -15.55
C LYS A 331 27.50 -8.19 -14.75
N ASP A 332 28.26 -7.12 -15.05
CA ASP A 332 29.45 -6.76 -14.29
C ASP A 332 29.07 -6.10 -12.96
N VAL A 333 29.02 -6.91 -11.91
CA VAL A 333 28.70 -6.47 -10.54
C VAL A 333 29.75 -5.48 -10.04
N SER A 334 31.02 -5.65 -10.39
CA SER A 334 32.09 -4.74 -9.97
C SER A 334 31.91 -3.36 -10.60
N ARG A 335 31.54 -3.28 -11.89
CA ARG A 335 31.18 -2.02 -12.55
C ARG A 335 29.96 -1.36 -11.88
N ILE A 336 28.92 -2.13 -11.56
CA ILE A 336 27.72 -1.62 -10.87
C ILE A 336 28.11 -1.01 -9.52
N GLN A 337 28.92 -1.71 -8.73
CA GLN A 337 29.39 -1.23 -7.42
C GLN A 337 30.27 0.02 -7.54
N GLN A 338 31.18 0.05 -8.52
CA GLN A 338 32.01 1.22 -8.79
C GLN A 338 31.18 2.43 -9.24
N SER A 339 30.19 2.23 -10.11
CA SER A 339 29.24 3.25 -10.57
C SER A 339 28.45 3.83 -9.39
N ALA A 340 27.89 2.96 -8.55
CA ALA A 340 27.14 3.36 -7.36
C ALA A 340 28.02 4.21 -6.41
N ALA A 341 29.24 3.74 -6.11
CA ALA A 341 30.18 4.45 -5.25
C ALA A 341 30.63 5.80 -5.84
N ALA A 342 30.87 5.88 -7.15
CA ALA A 342 31.26 7.12 -7.83
C ALA A 342 30.14 8.18 -7.79
N ASN A 343 28.90 7.77 -8.01
CA ASN A 343 27.74 8.65 -7.93
C ASN A 343 27.50 9.13 -6.49
N GLN A 344 27.71 8.26 -5.50
CA GLN A 344 27.63 8.65 -4.08
C GLN A 344 28.68 9.73 -3.72
N ARG A 345 29.92 9.60 -4.20
CA ARG A 345 30.98 10.60 -3.97
C ARG A 345 30.66 11.94 -4.61
N ARG A 346 30.14 11.95 -5.85
CA ARG A 346 29.73 13.18 -6.54
C ARG A 346 28.61 13.92 -5.81
N GLY A 347 27.64 13.20 -5.23
CA GLY A 347 26.59 13.80 -4.39
C GLY A 347 27.12 14.41 -3.09
N MET A 348 28.17 13.82 -2.48
CA MET A 348 28.79 14.36 -1.26
C MET A 348 29.56 15.67 -1.51
N HIS A 349 30.18 15.86 -2.68
CA HIS A 349 30.93 17.10 -2.99
C HIS A 349 30.03 18.33 -3.16
N THR A 350 28.72 18.16 -3.32
CA THR A 350 27.73 19.25 -3.41
C THR A 350 26.95 19.50 -2.12
N MET A 351 27.09 18.67 -1.08
CA MET A 351 26.39 18.84 0.20
C MET A 351 27.28 19.50 1.25
N ARG A 352 26.87 20.69 1.71
CA ARG A 352 27.54 21.41 2.80
C ARG A 352 27.30 20.66 4.11
N GLN A 353 28.35 20.15 4.74
CA GLN A 353 28.27 19.55 6.08
C GLN A 353 27.75 20.58 7.09
N LEU A 354 26.60 20.31 7.71
CA LEU A 354 26.12 21.04 8.88
C LEU A 354 25.93 20.07 10.05
N ARG A 355 26.47 20.45 11.21
CA ARG A 355 26.32 19.71 12.47
C ARG A 355 24.84 19.70 12.91
N PRO A 356 24.35 18.60 13.53
CA PRO A 356 22.98 18.55 14.02
C PRO A 356 22.80 19.56 15.15
N ARG A 357 21.77 20.40 15.05
CA ARG A 357 21.35 21.29 16.14
C ARG A 357 20.09 20.71 16.76
N THR A 358 20.21 20.25 18.01
CA THR A 358 19.13 19.72 18.82
C THR A 358 18.09 20.79 19.12
N THR A 359 16.86 20.59 18.66
CA THR A 359 15.67 21.25 19.21
C THR A 359 14.65 20.17 19.53
N SER A 360 14.50 19.88 20.82
CA SER A 360 13.37 19.11 21.35
C SER A 360 12.11 19.98 21.26
N GLN A 361 10.98 19.39 20.86
CA GLN A 361 9.70 19.50 21.59
C GLN A 361 8.53 18.88 20.81
N ALA A 362 7.60 18.37 21.60
CA ALA A 362 6.50 17.49 21.26
C ALA A 362 5.58 18.03 20.16
N SER A 363 5.35 17.21 19.13
CA SER A 363 4.29 17.44 18.15
C SER A 363 2.99 16.82 18.63
N LYS A 364 1.92 17.62 18.69
CA LYS A 364 0.56 17.13 18.89
C LYS A 364 0.24 16.04 17.86
N SER A 365 -0.31 14.95 18.36
CA SER A 365 -0.61 13.69 17.68
C SER A 365 -1.48 13.92 16.45
N GLY A 366 -1.04 13.37 15.31
CA GLY A 366 -1.94 13.07 14.21
C GLY A 366 -2.92 12.01 14.70
N THR A 367 -4.20 12.20 14.39
CA THR A 367 -5.28 11.25 14.70
C THR A 367 -4.91 9.86 14.20
N SER A 368 -4.77 8.93 15.14
CA SER A 368 -4.22 7.60 14.93
C SER A 368 -5.29 6.56 14.60
N GLN A 369 -4.77 5.41 14.15
CA GLN A 369 -5.47 4.27 13.57
C GLN A 369 -6.51 3.66 14.52
N GLN A 370 -7.75 3.61 14.03
CA GLN A 370 -8.83 2.78 14.54
C GLN A 370 -9.29 1.88 13.37
N ARG A 371 -9.99 0.76 13.50
CA ARG A 371 -10.23 -0.19 12.38
C ARG A 371 -11.68 -0.42 11.96
N ASN A 372 -11.81 -0.61 10.65
CA ASN A 372 -12.96 -1.03 9.83
C ASN A 372 -14.14 -1.69 10.56
N LEU A 373 -15.34 -1.14 10.37
CA LEU A 373 -16.58 -1.68 10.91
C LEU A 373 -17.07 -2.89 10.10
N HIS A 374 -17.14 -4.04 10.77
CA HIS A 374 -17.83 -5.23 10.27
C HIS A 374 -19.15 -5.42 11.02
N LEU A 375 -20.28 -5.32 10.31
CA LEU A 375 -21.59 -5.70 10.84
C LEU A 375 -21.93 -7.11 10.36
N ARG A 376 -22.32 -7.96 11.31
CA ARG A 376 -22.79 -9.34 11.11
C ARG A 376 -24.02 -9.59 11.96
N ASN A 377 -24.65 -10.75 11.76
CA ASN A 377 -25.77 -11.24 12.58
C ASN A 377 -26.94 -10.23 12.60
N GLN A 378 -27.69 -10.17 13.70
CA GLN A 378 -28.91 -9.36 13.82
C GLN A 378 -28.67 -7.89 13.46
N LYS A 379 -27.52 -7.31 13.83
CA LYS A 379 -27.22 -5.91 13.49
C LYS A 379 -27.12 -5.68 11.99
N ALA A 380 -26.55 -6.62 11.24
CA ALA A 380 -26.50 -6.54 9.78
C ALA A 380 -27.88 -6.74 9.15
N VAL A 381 -28.68 -7.65 9.70
CA VAL A 381 -30.08 -7.87 9.28
C VAL A 381 -30.90 -6.60 9.52
N ASP A 382 -30.85 -6.01 10.71
CA ASP A 382 -31.58 -4.81 11.09
C ASP A 382 -31.19 -3.62 10.21
N HIS A 383 -29.89 -3.45 9.95
CA HIS A 383 -29.38 -2.38 9.10
C HIS A 383 -29.85 -2.54 7.65
N LEU A 384 -29.65 -3.72 7.05
CA LEU A 384 -30.10 -3.96 5.67
C LEU A 384 -31.61 -3.93 5.54
N SER A 385 -32.37 -4.42 6.53
CA SER A 385 -33.84 -4.46 6.44
C SER A 385 -34.44 -3.05 6.34
N LYS A 386 -33.82 -2.05 6.99
CA LYS A 386 -34.18 -0.64 6.84
C LYS A 386 -33.87 -0.09 5.45
N SER A 387 -32.78 -0.55 4.83
CA SER A 387 -32.32 -0.04 3.52
C SER A 387 -32.89 -0.80 2.31
N LEU A 388 -33.30 -2.05 2.50
CA LEU A 388 -33.78 -2.97 1.47
C LEU A 388 -35.25 -3.32 1.71
N GLU A 389 -36.11 -2.31 1.83
CA GLU A 389 -37.55 -2.52 1.95
C GLU A 389 -38.09 -3.40 0.81
N GLY A 390 -38.88 -4.40 1.18
CA GLY A 390 -39.47 -5.39 0.29
C GLY A 390 -38.65 -6.66 0.06
N PHE A 391 -37.49 -6.82 0.72
CA PHE A 391 -36.72 -8.07 0.70
C PHE A 391 -36.85 -8.82 2.03
N ASN A 392 -36.93 -10.15 1.97
CA ASN A 392 -36.90 -11.00 3.16
C ASN A 392 -35.45 -11.27 3.56
N ILE A 393 -35.01 -10.79 4.73
CA ILE A 393 -33.62 -10.88 5.20
C ILE A 393 -33.58 -11.62 6.53
N SER A 394 -32.65 -12.58 6.64
CA SER A 394 -32.50 -13.42 7.83
C SER A 394 -31.03 -13.68 8.16
N GLU A 395 -30.74 -14.06 9.41
CA GLU A 395 -29.40 -14.50 9.79
C GLU A 395 -29.07 -15.90 9.27
N GLU A 396 -30.07 -16.79 9.28
CA GLU A 396 -29.88 -18.19 8.93
C GLU A 396 -30.17 -18.45 7.46
N THR A 397 -29.45 -19.40 6.87
CA THR A 397 -29.82 -19.89 5.54
C THR A 397 -30.97 -20.88 5.72
N PRO A 398 -32.09 -20.75 4.98
CA PRO A 398 -33.19 -21.71 5.06
C PRO A 398 -32.69 -23.16 4.85
N ASN A 399 -33.12 -24.08 5.70
CA ASN A 399 -32.72 -25.49 5.62
C ASN A 399 -32.99 -26.07 4.22
N ASN A 400 -32.01 -26.79 3.66
CA ASN A 400 -32.04 -27.41 2.33
C ASN A 400 -32.11 -26.44 1.11
N ALA A 401 -31.83 -25.15 1.27
CA ALA A 401 -31.76 -24.23 0.15
C ALA A 401 -30.37 -24.23 -0.51
N ASP A 402 -30.32 -24.57 -1.81
CA ASP A 402 -29.17 -24.19 -2.64
C ASP A 402 -29.13 -22.66 -2.70
N SER A 403 -28.08 -22.08 -2.11
CA SER A 403 -27.87 -20.64 -2.08
C SER A 403 -26.71 -20.22 -2.96
N VAL A 404 -26.87 -19.06 -3.57
CA VAL A 404 -25.84 -18.40 -4.37
C VAL A 404 -25.30 -17.21 -3.60
N TYR A 405 -24.07 -16.80 -3.90
CA TYR A 405 -23.42 -15.69 -3.21
C TYR A 405 -23.39 -14.46 -4.10
N LEU A 406 -23.84 -13.33 -3.56
CA LEU A 406 -23.81 -12.03 -4.21
C LEU A 406 -23.12 -11.02 -3.30
N SER A 407 -22.19 -10.24 -3.84
CA SER A 407 -21.61 -9.10 -3.15
C SER A 407 -21.37 -7.92 -4.07
N ILE A 408 -21.46 -6.70 -3.55
CA ILE A 408 -20.88 -5.51 -4.17
C ILE A 408 -19.61 -5.17 -3.39
N SER A 409 -18.48 -5.11 -4.08
CA SER A 409 -17.19 -4.74 -3.51
C SER A 409 -16.28 -4.15 -4.58
N VAL A 410 -15.00 -3.98 -4.27
CA VAL A 410 -14.00 -3.39 -5.16
C VAL A 410 -13.31 -4.45 -6.02
N ASP A 411 -13.21 -4.17 -7.31
CA ASP A 411 -12.26 -4.83 -8.19
C ASP A 411 -10.99 -3.99 -8.24
N ARG A 412 -9.96 -4.47 -7.54
CA ARG A 412 -8.67 -3.78 -7.39
C ARG A 412 -7.90 -3.73 -8.70
N SER A 413 -8.00 -4.76 -9.54
CA SER A 413 -7.38 -4.83 -10.87
C SER A 413 -7.99 -3.80 -11.80
N ASN A 414 -9.32 -3.77 -11.87
CA ASN A 414 -10.03 -2.81 -12.69
C ASN A 414 -10.06 -1.42 -12.06
N ARG A 415 -9.72 -1.24 -10.79
CA ARG A 415 -9.75 0.06 -10.07
C ARG A 415 -11.16 0.68 -10.10
N SER A 416 -12.17 -0.13 -9.79
CA SER A 416 -13.59 0.24 -9.81
C SER A 416 -14.41 -0.65 -8.88
N PRO A 417 -15.64 -0.26 -8.50
CA PRO A 417 -16.56 -1.20 -7.88
C PRO A 417 -16.96 -2.33 -8.86
N CYS A 418 -17.43 -3.44 -8.31
CA CYS A 418 -17.86 -4.60 -9.07
C CYS A 418 -18.98 -5.39 -8.37
N ILE A 419 -19.74 -6.13 -9.16
CA ILE A 419 -20.60 -7.20 -8.67
C ILE A 419 -19.75 -8.46 -8.59
N ILE A 420 -19.72 -9.07 -7.42
CA ILE A 420 -19.13 -10.38 -7.17
C ILE A 420 -20.26 -11.40 -7.12
N ALA A 421 -20.24 -12.36 -8.02
CA ALA A 421 -21.27 -13.39 -8.12
C ALA A 421 -20.65 -14.79 -8.10
N SER A 422 -21.26 -15.69 -7.33
CA SER A 422 -20.95 -17.12 -7.37
C SER A 422 -22.25 -17.93 -7.32
N PRO A 423 -22.42 -18.94 -8.20
CA PRO A 423 -23.56 -19.85 -8.20
C PRO A 423 -23.56 -20.85 -7.02
N SER A 424 -22.73 -20.63 -6.00
CA SER A 424 -22.77 -21.37 -4.74
C SER A 424 -22.22 -20.51 -3.61
N ALA A 425 -22.95 -20.43 -2.50
CA ALA A 425 -22.50 -19.86 -1.24
C ALA A 425 -21.76 -20.86 -0.33
N ASN A 426 -21.63 -22.13 -0.76
CA ASN A 426 -20.86 -23.12 0.00
C ASN A 426 -19.38 -22.69 0.04
N PRO A 427 -18.77 -22.47 1.23
CA PRO A 427 -17.40 -21.97 1.34
C PRO A 427 -16.36 -22.78 0.57
N ARG A 428 -16.56 -24.10 0.42
CA ARG A 428 -15.64 -24.97 -0.34
C ARG A 428 -15.70 -24.77 -1.85
N LYS A 429 -16.83 -24.30 -2.38
CA LYS A 429 -17.06 -24.11 -3.83
C LYS A 429 -17.04 -22.63 -4.23
N LEU A 430 -17.30 -21.75 -3.27
CA LEU A 430 -17.46 -20.31 -3.45
C LEU A 430 -16.28 -19.70 -4.20
N HIS A 431 -15.06 -19.92 -3.70
CA HIS A 431 -13.86 -19.28 -4.22
C HIS A 431 -13.55 -19.68 -5.68
N HIS A 432 -13.84 -20.92 -6.08
CA HIS A 432 -13.51 -21.44 -7.41
C HIS A 432 -14.50 -21.04 -8.50
N ARG A 433 -15.73 -20.65 -8.14
CA ARG A 433 -16.80 -20.30 -9.11
C ARG A 433 -17.13 -18.81 -9.10
N LEU A 434 -16.37 -18.00 -8.38
CA LEU A 434 -16.57 -16.57 -8.26
C LEU A 434 -16.18 -15.85 -9.55
N ARG A 435 -17.01 -14.90 -9.98
CA ARG A 435 -16.68 -13.92 -11.02
C ARG A 435 -16.96 -12.50 -10.56
N ARG A 436 -16.19 -11.57 -11.12
CA ARG A 436 -16.29 -10.13 -10.89
C ARG A 436 -16.84 -9.47 -12.16
N PHE A 437 -17.81 -8.58 -12.00
CA PHE A 437 -18.41 -7.78 -13.06
C PHE A 437 -18.20 -6.30 -12.70
N PRO A 438 -17.10 -5.68 -13.16
CA PRO A 438 -16.78 -4.29 -12.84
C PRO A 438 -17.85 -3.34 -13.38
N PHE A 439 -18.09 -2.23 -12.67
CA PHE A 439 -19.01 -1.19 -13.13
C PHE A 439 -18.53 0.23 -12.82
N SER A 440 -19.18 1.22 -13.43
CA SER A 440 -18.87 2.63 -13.26
C SER A 440 -19.16 3.10 -11.84
N TYR A 441 -18.18 3.72 -11.17
CA TYR A 441 -18.39 4.32 -9.84
C TYR A 441 -19.47 5.42 -9.86
N VAL A 442 -19.52 6.19 -10.96
CA VAL A 442 -20.42 7.34 -11.11
C VAL A 442 -21.84 6.88 -11.49
N GLU A 443 -21.96 5.97 -12.45
CA GLU A 443 -23.26 5.59 -13.01
C GLU A 443 -23.88 4.38 -12.31
N GLY A 444 -23.07 3.54 -11.65
CA GLY A 444 -23.50 2.24 -11.14
C GLY A 444 -23.41 1.14 -12.22
N PRO A 445 -23.89 -0.08 -11.91
CA PRO A 445 -23.94 -1.17 -12.88
C PRO A 445 -25.05 -0.93 -13.92
N ASP A 446 -24.68 -1.02 -15.20
CA ASP A 446 -25.64 -0.98 -16.30
C ASP A 446 -26.43 -2.30 -16.42
N GLN A 447 -27.46 -2.30 -17.27
CA GLN A 447 -28.35 -3.45 -17.42
C GLN A 447 -27.62 -4.69 -17.94
N GLU A 448 -26.66 -4.54 -18.84
CA GLU A 448 -25.89 -5.65 -19.40
C GLU A 448 -25.04 -6.33 -18.31
N THR A 449 -24.36 -5.54 -17.50
CA THR A 449 -23.53 -6.00 -16.38
C THR A 449 -24.38 -6.74 -15.33
N ILE A 450 -25.57 -6.22 -15.02
CA ILE A 450 -26.51 -6.86 -14.09
C ILE A 450 -26.98 -8.21 -14.64
N LEU A 451 -27.40 -8.26 -15.91
CA LEU A 451 -27.89 -9.50 -16.53
C LEU A 451 -26.78 -10.55 -16.63
N ALA A 452 -25.54 -10.14 -16.95
CA ALA A 452 -24.39 -11.04 -16.97
C ALA A 452 -24.10 -11.63 -15.57
N ALA A 453 -24.22 -10.82 -14.51
CA ALA A 453 -24.08 -11.31 -13.14
C ALA A 453 -25.19 -12.30 -12.77
N ILE A 454 -26.44 -12.02 -13.11
CA ILE A 454 -27.60 -12.91 -12.86
C ILE A 454 -27.44 -14.25 -13.60
N GLN A 455 -27.00 -14.20 -14.85
CA GLN A 455 -26.71 -15.40 -15.63
C GLN A 455 -25.63 -16.25 -14.95
N HIS A 456 -24.56 -15.62 -14.45
CA HIS A 456 -23.51 -16.34 -13.73
C HIS A 456 -23.96 -16.92 -12.39
N LEU A 457 -24.91 -16.27 -11.71
CA LEU A 457 -25.60 -16.83 -10.55
C LEU A 457 -26.51 -18.02 -10.89
N GLN A 458 -26.73 -18.31 -12.18
CA GLN A 458 -27.68 -19.32 -12.67
C GLN A 458 -29.13 -19.00 -12.26
N LEU A 459 -29.46 -17.70 -12.22
CA LEU A 459 -30.79 -17.18 -11.90
C LEU A 459 -31.48 -16.54 -13.12
N ASP A 460 -30.94 -16.70 -14.32
CA ASP A 460 -31.52 -16.24 -15.59
C ASP A 460 -32.81 -16.98 -15.96
N ALA A 461 -32.87 -18.27 -15.64
CA ALA A 461 -34.07 -19.10 -15.80
C ALA A 461 -35.02 -19.07 -14.57
N ALA A 462 -34.74 -18.22 -13.57
CA ALA A 462 -35.59 -18.09 -12.40
C ALA A 462 -36.99 -17.52 -12.79
N PRO A 463 -38.03 -17.72 -11.96
CA PRO A 463 -39.33 -17.09 -12.19
C PRO A 463 -39.18 -15.58 -12.47
N PRO A 464 -39.93 -14.99 -13.42
CA PRO A 464 -39.74 -13.59 -13.84
C PRO A 464 -39.72 -12.59 -12.68
N ALA A 465 -40.53 -12.85 -11.64
CA ALA A 465 -40.53 -12.06 -10.41
C ALA A 465 -39.20 -12.13 -9.65
N ALA A 466 -38.63 -13.33 -9.46
CA ALA A 466 -37.35 -13.52 -8.78
C ALA A 466 -36.19 -12.94 -9.59
N HIS A 467 -36.21 -13.09 -10.92
CA HIS A 467 -35.24 -12.48 -11.81
C HIS A 467 -35.25 -10.94 -11.69
N ALA A 468 -36.44 -10.32 -11.77
CA ALA A 468 -36.60 -8.88 -11.59
C ALA A 468 -36.21 -8.40 -10.18
N GLN A 469 -36.54 -9.17 -9.13
CA GLN A 469 -36.12 -8.89 -7.75
C GLN A 469 -34.60 -8.94 -7.60
N THR A 470 -33.93 -9.90 -8.24
CA THR A 470 -32.46 -10.03 -8.21
C THR A 470 -31.78 -8.84 -8.90
N ALA A 471 -32.27 -8.42 -10.06
CA ALA A 471 -31.78 -7.21 -10.73
C ALA A 471 -31.96 -5.96 -9.85
N LYS A 472 -33.15 -5.80 -9.26
CA LYS A 472 -33.45 -4.70 -8.33
C LYS A 472 -32.56 -4.73 -7.09
N LEU A 473 -32.25 -5.91 -6.56
CA LEU A 473 -31.35 -6.09 -5.43
C LEU A 473 -29.94 -5.63 -5.77
N ILE A 474 -29.39 -6.06 -6.91
CA ILE A 474 -28.05 -5.67 -7.36
C ILE A 474 -27.95 -4.15 -7.48
N SER A 475 -28.93 -3.50 -8.12
CA SER A 475 -28.95 -2.04 -8.22
C SER A 475 -29.04 -1.35 -6.85
N LYS A 476 -29.89 -1.86 -5.94
CA LYS A 476 -30.01 -1.31 -4.58
C LYS A 476 -28.72 -1.49 -3.77
N LEU A 477 -28.10 -2.67 -3.80
CA LEU A 477 -26.83 -2.92 -3.12
C LEU A 477 -25.71 -2.04 -3.68
N ALA A 478 -25.68 -1.80 -5.00
CA ALA A 478 -24.71 -0.91 -5.61
C ALA A 478 -24.92 0.57 -5.19
N ALA A 479 -26.16 1.01 -5.07
CA ALA A 479 -26.49 2.33 -4.53
C ALA A 479 -26.05 2.45 -3.06
N LEU A 480 -26.43 1.47 -2.22
CA LEU A 480 -26.06 1.44 -0.80
C LEU A 480 -24.54 1.38 -0.60
N TYR A 481 -23.83 0.59 -1.41
CA TYR A 481 -22.38 0.51 -1.38
C TYR A 481 -21.75 1.91 -1.50
N ARG A 482 -22.24 2.72 -2.44
CA ARG A 482 -21.74 4.08 -2.64
C ARG A 482 -22.24 5.06 -1.58
N GLU A 483 -23.52 5.03 -1.25
CA GLU A 483 -24.17 5.98 -0.33
C GLU A 483 -23.72 5.82 1.11
N GLN A 484 -23.39 4.59 1.52
CA GLN A 484 -22.92 4.26 2.87
C GLN A 484 -21.40 4.07 2.95
N GLU A 485 -20.70 4.29 1.84
CA GLU A 485 -19.25 4.12 1.71
C GLU A 485 -18.73 2.77 2.22
N ALA A 486 -19.36 1.70 1.73
CA ALA A 486 -19.01 0.35 2.08
C ALA A 486 -17.73 -0.14 1.39
N VAL A 487 -16.91 -0.93 2.07
CA VAL A 487 -15.84 -1.71 1.42
C VAL A 487 -16.40 -2.96 0.75
N SER A 488 -17.38 -3.61 1.38
CA SER A 488 -18.15 -4.69 0.76
C SER A 488 -19.51 -4.87 1.41
N LEU A 489 -20.52 -5.14 0.59
CA LEU A 489 -21.84 -5.59 1.03
C LEU A 489 -22.08 -6.98 0.43
N ALA A 490 -22.26 -8.01 1.25
CA ALA A 490 -22.46 -9.38 0.77
C ALA A 490 -23.72 -10.01 1.39
N VAL A 491 -24.40 -10.83 0.60
CA VAL A 491 -25.59 -11.60 0.99
C VAL A 491 -25.59 -12.94 0.26
N ASN A 492 -26.19 -13.96 0.90
CA ASN A 492 -26.56 -15.19 0.22
C ASN A 492 -27.99 -15.07 -0.30
N LEU A 493 -28.26 -15.60 -1.49
CA LEU A 493 -29.58 -15.58 -2.12
C LEU A 493 -30.12 -17.00 -2.22
N SER A 494 -31.40 -17.19 -1.93
CA SER A 494 -32.16 -18.40 -2.25
C SER A 494 -33.55 -18.05 -2.78
N ILE A 495 -34.11 -18.93 -3.59
CA ILE A 495 -35.48 -18.77 -4.11
C ILE A 495 -36.37 -19.79 -3.42
N SER A 496 -37.45 -19.33 -2.78
CA SER A 496 -38.44 -20.23 -2.17
C SER A 496 -39.22 -21.01 -3.23
N THR A 497 -39.92 -22.07 -2.82
CA THR A 497 -40.86 -22.79 -3.67
C THR A 497 -41.97 -21.90 -4.25
N SER A 498 -42.30 -20.79 -3.58
CA SER A 498 -43.25 -19.78 -4.07
C SER A 498 -42.65 -18.80 -5.10
N GLY A 499 -41.37 -18.95 -5.45
CA GLY A 499 -40.67 -18.06 -6.38
C GLY A 499 -40.23 -16.72 -5.78
N THR A 500 -40.16 -16.62 -4.45
CA THR A 500 -39.77 -15.40 -3.74
C THR A 500 -38.27 -15.42 -3.43
N LEU A 501 -37.56 -14.31 -3.65
CA LEU A 501 -36.15 -14.16 -3.29
C LEU A 501 -35.98 -13.94 -1.78
N ASN A 502 -35.13 -14.74 -1.14
CA ASN A 502 -34.73 -14.61 0.26
C ASN A 502 -33.24 -14.29 0.35
N LEU A 503 -32.91 -13.40 1.28
CA LEU A 503 -31.54 -13.01 1.61
C LEU A 503 -31.17 -13.61 2.96
N SER A 504 -29.99 -14.21 3.05
CA SER A 504 -29.45 -14.72 4.31
C SER A 504 -28.00 -14.31 4.53
N GLN A 505 -27.58 -14.35 5.80
CA GLN A 505 -26.19 -14.12 6.22
C GLN A 505 -25.57 -12.82 5.67
N PRO A 506 -26.20 -11.66 5.90
CA PRO A 506 -25.62 -10.40 5.44
C PRO A 506 -24.27 -10.14 6.13
N GLN A 507 -23.27 -9.77 5.33
CA GLN A 507 -21.94 -9.39 5.78
C GLN A 507 -21.65 -7.99 5.25
N LEU A 508 -21.63 -7.01 6.14
CA LEU A 508 -21.44 -5.61 5.78
C LEU A 508 -20.10 -5.14 6.33
N PHE A 509 -19.30 -4.54 5.47
CA PHE A 509 -17.99 -4.02 5.80
C PHE A 509 -17.92 -2.58 5.30
N TYR A 510 -17.73 -1.64 6.22
CA TYR A 510 -17.68 -0.21 5.96
C TYR A 510 -16.27 0.37 6.08
N ASP A 511 -16.02 1.43 5.32
CA ASP A 511 -14.74 2.12 5.33
C ASP A 511 -14.65 3.08 6.51
N ASP A 512 -13.73 2.78 7.42
CA ASP A 512 -13.50 3.57 8.61
C ASP A 512 -12.76 4.90 8.34
N ALA A 513 -12.05 5.01 7.22
CA ALA A 513 -11.35 6.23 6.86
C ALA A 513 -12.35 7.37 6.64
N ALA A 514 -13.52 7.10 6.05
CA ALA A 514 -14.61 8.06 5.86
C ALA A 514 -15.04 8.72 7.18
N PHE A 515 -15.26 7.91 8.22
CA PHE A 515 -15.68 8.42 9.52
C PHE A 515 -14.56 9.10 10.28
N LYS A 516 -13.33 8.61 10.21
CA LYS A 516 -12.24 9.19 11.04
C LYS A 516 -11.69 10.48 10.50
N SER A 517 -11.49 10.52 9.19
CA SER A 517 -10.96 11.72 8.53
C SER A 517 -12.05 12.80 8.40
N ASN A 518 -13.30 12.41 8.08
CA ASN A 518 -14.34 13.37 7.70
C ASN A 518 -15.62 13.32 8.56
N LYS A 519 -15.72 12.42 9.55
CA LYS A 519 -16.93 12.22 10.39
C LYS A 519 -18.18 11.87 9.57
N ARG A 520 -18.01 11.23 8.42
CA ARG A 520 -19.13 10.73 7.59
C ARG A 520 -19.70 9.44 8.17
N HIS A 521 -20.99 9.21 7.95
CA HIS A 521 -21.74 8.05 8.44
C HIS A 521 -21.67 7.75 9.95
N PRO A 522 -21.74 8.76 10.85
CA PRO A 522 -21.65 8.55 12.29
C PRO A 522 -22.69 7.54 12.82
N GLU A 523 -23.88 7.48 12.21
CA GLU A 523 -24.95 6.55 12.51
C GLU A 523 -24.59 5.09 12.23
N ILE A 524 -23.79 4.82 11.19
CA ILE A 524 -23.32 3.48 10.84
C ILE A 524 -22.21 3.06 11.82
N HIS A 525 -21.24 3.95 12.07
CA HIS A 525 -20.14 3.66 13.00
C HIS A 525 -20.59 3.52 14.46
N ALA A 526 -21.72 4.12 14.84
CA ALA A 526 -22.35 3.92 16.14
C ALA A 526 -22.85 2.47 16.36
N LEU A 527 -22.97 1.65 15.30
CA LEU A 527 -23.38 0.25 15.40
C LEU A 527 -22.25 -0.69 15.87
N ARG A 528 -21.00 -0.20 15.97
CA ARG A 528 -19.84 -1.00 16.42
C ARG A 528 -20.07 -1.62 17.79
N ASP A 529 -19.83 -2.92 17.90
CA ASP A 529 -19.92 -3.65 19.16
C ASP A 529 -18.54 -3.93 19.75
N VAL A 530 -18.04 -2.98 20.54
CA VAL A 530 -16.73 -3.11 21.18
C VAL A 530 -16.72 -4.28 22.19
N SER A 531 -17.87 -4.70 22.71
CA SER A 531 -17.96 -5.81 23.68
C SER A 531 -17.74 -7.18 23.06
N ALA A 532 -17.94 -7.30 21.74
CA ALA A 532 -17.71 -8.53 20.98
C ALA A 532 -16.28 -8.64 20.44
N GLU A 533 -15.45 -7.61 20.62
CA GLU A 533 -14.06 -7.55 20.15
C GLU A 533 -13.07 -7.94 21.27
N PRO A 534 -11.89 -8.49 20.93
CA PRO A 534 -10.87 -8.77 21.93
C PRO A 534 -10.42 -7.49 22.65
N ALA A 535 -10.56 -7.44 23.97
CA ALA A 535 -10.30 -6.24 24.77
C ALA A 535 -8.88 -5.65 24.56
N VAL A 536 -7.88 -6.51 24.39
CA VAL A 536 -6.48 -6.10 24.14
C VAL A 536 -6.33 -5.38 22.79
N GLU A 537 -7.10 -5.77 21.77
CA GLU A 537 -7.06 -5.12 20.46
C GLU A 537 -7.72 -3.74 20.51
N VAL A 538 -8.87 -3.64 21.19
CA VAL A 538 -9.58 -2.37 21.44
C VAL A 538 -8.72 -1.39 22.25
N GLU A 539 -7.96 -1.90 23.23
CA GLU A 539 -7.04 -1.09 24.01
C GLU A 539 -5.87 -0.58 23.17
N ALA A 540 -5.22 -1.48 22.41
CA ALA A 540 -4.12 -1.13 21.51
C ALA A 540 -4.51 -0.02 20.51
N GLU A 541 -5.73 -0.11 20.00
CA GLU A 541 -6.32 0.84 19.06
C GLU A 541 -6.32 2.29 19.60
N ARG A 542 -6.49 2.49 20.91
CA ARG A 542 -6.51 3.83 21.54
C ARG A 542 -5.17 4.54 21.43
N SER A 543 -4.08 3.76 21.39
CA SER A 543 -2.72 4.27 21.22
C SER A 543 -2.26 4.24 19.76
N GLY A 544 -3.16 3.92 18.81
CA GLY A 544 -2.82 3.80 17.40
C GLY A 544 -1.99 2.56 17.07
N ILE A 545 -1.94 1.59 17.97
CA ILE A 545 -1.21 0.34 17.79
C ILE A 545 -2.13 -0.64 17.10
N VAL A 546 -1.59 -1.28 16.06
CA VAL A 546 -2.22 -2.40 15.42
C VAL A 546 -1.79 -3.65 16.16
N PHE A 547 -2.74 -4.26 16.86
CA PHE A 547 -2.52 -5.52 17.57
C PHE A 547 -3.50 -6.56 17.06
N VAL A 548 -3.00 -7.75 16.72
CA VAL A 548 -3.82 -8.90 16.37
C VAL A 548 -3.30 -10.08 17.19
N ARG A 549 -4.18 -10.68 18.00
CA ARG A 549 -3.82 -11.93 18.69
C ARG A 549 -3.77 -13.07 17.67
N LEU A 550 -2.70 -13.83 17.69
CA LEU A 550 -2.47 -14.97 16.82
C LEU A 550 -2.58 -16.28 17.61
N HIS A 551 -3.17 -17.28 16.94
CA HIS A 551 -3.33 -18.64 17.43
C HIS A 551 -3.76 -18.72 18.91
N PRO A 552 -4.86 -18.07 19.34
CA PRO A 552 -5.17 -17.87 20.77
C PRO A 552 -5.27 -19.17 21.59
N ASP A 553 -5.56 -20.30 20.93
CA ASP A 553 -5.73 -21.62 21.53
C ASP A 553 -4.48 -22.53 21.40
N ASP A 554 -3.33 -21.97 20.98
CA ASP A 554 -2.07 -22.69 20.82
C ASP A 554 -1.02 -22.14 21.81
N ASP A 555 -0.68 -22.92 22.84
CA ASP A 555 0.33 -22.55 23.84
C ASP A 555 1.76 -22.51 23.27
N ALA A 556 1.99 -23.15 22.10
CA ALA A 556 3.27 -23.03 21.42
C ALA A 556 3.44 -21.65 20.74
N ALA A 557 2.36 -20.88 20.55
CA ALA A 557 2.42 -19.49 20.09
C ALA A 557 2.82 -18.57 21.24
N ASN A 558 4.13 -18.51 21.49
CA ASN A 558 4.73 -17.93 22.69
C ASN A 558 5.78 -16.84 22.42
N ILE A 559 5.95 -16.43 21.16
CA ILE A 559 6.81 -15.31 20.77
C ILE A 559 5.98 -14.03 20.66
N GLY A 560 6.22 -13.06 21.54
CA GLY A 560 5.66 -11.72 21.44
C GLY A 560 6.41 -10.91 20.38
N THR A 561 5.74 -10.26 19.45
CA THR A 561 6.40 -9.39 18.45
C THR A 561 6.06 -7.92 18.68
N LEU A 562 7.05 -7.04 18.48
CA LEU A 562 6.91 -5.59 18.46
C LEU A 562 7.67 -5.06 17.24
N VAL A 563 6.93 -4.56 16.26
CA VAL A 563 7.48 -4.14 14.96
C VAL A 563 6.88 -2.79 14.55
N ASN A 564 7.59 -2.01 13.74
CA ASN A 564 7.04 -0.80 13.12
C ASN A 564 6.77 -1.00 11.62
N GLY A 565 5.59 -0.57 11.19
CA GLY A 565 5.09 -0.68 9.83
C GLY A 565 4.59 -2.08 9.48
N ALA A 566 3.33 -2.11 9.06
CA ALA A 566 2.56 -3.30 8.72
C ALA A 566 3.30 -4.35 7.87
N GLY A 567 3.96 -3.94 6.79
CA GLY A 567 4.64 -4.87 5.89
C GLY A 567 5.83 -5.57 6.56
N LEU A 568 6.62 -4.83 7.35
CA LEU A 568 7.72 -5.42 8.11
C LEU A 568 7.19 -6.31 9.25
N ALA A 569 6.10 -5.90 9.92
CA ALA A 569 5.45 -6.72 10.94
C ALA A 569 4.97 -8.06 10.37
N MET A 570 4.33 -8.04 9.20
CA MET A 570 3.85 -9.25 8.54
C MET A 570 5.02 -10.16 8.15
N ASN A 571 6.06 -9.60 7.53
CA ASN A 571 7.22 -10.37 7.13
C ASN A 571 8.03 -10.90 8.33
N THR A 572 8.07 -10.17 9.45
CA THR A 572 8.69 -10.65 10.70
C THR A 572 7.97 -11.89 11.23
N VAL A 573 6.63 -11.87 11.26
CA VAL A 573 5.83 -13.03 11.66
C VAL A 573 6.05 -14.19 10.68
N ASP A 574 6.02 -13.94 9.37
CA ASP A 574 6.28 -14.97 8.36
C ASP A 574 7.66 -15.61 8.52
N ALA A 575 8.71 -14.79 8.67
CA ALA A 575 10.09 -15.26 8.73
C ALA A 575 10.41 -16.00 10.04
N LEU A 576 9.72 -15.68 11.14
CA LEU A 576 9.78 -16.48 12.36
C LEU A 576 9.03 -17.81 12.21
N ALA A 577 7.83 -17.78 11.60
CA ALA A 577 6.93 -18.93 11.55
C ALA A 577 7.33 -20.00 10.52
N LEU A 578 7.96 -19.58 9.42
CA LEU A 578 8.29 -20.46 8.31
C LEU A 578 9.75 -20.99 8.44
N PRO A 579 10.10 -22.05 7.68
CA PRO A 579 11.47 -22.52 7.63
C PRO A 579 12.45 -21.39 7.26
N PRO A 580 13.65 -21.36 7.88
CA PRO A 580 14.22 -22.39 8.75
C PRO A 580 13.86 -22.27 10.24
N HIS A 581 13.16 -21.21 10.66
CA HIS A 581 13.03 -20.86 12.08
C HIS A 581 11.93 -21.68 12.78
N ASN A 582 10.77 -21.87 12.14
CA ASN A 582 9.65 -22.68 12.67
C ASN A 582 9.17 -22.26 14.08
N GLY A 583 9.30 -20.98 14.43
CA GLY A 583 8.74 -20.39 15.64
C GLY A 583 7.22 -20.19 15.53
N LYS A 584 6.59 -19.71 16.61
CA LYS A 584 5.17 -19.32 16.57
C LYS A 584 4.93 -18.03 17.35
N CYS A 585 4.46 -17.01 16.65
CA CYS A 585 4.14 -15.73 17.24
C CYS A 585 2.78 -15.77 17.96
N SER A 586 2.71 -15.24 19.18
CA SER A 586 1.46 -15.07 19.94
C SER A 586 0.63 -13.89 19.42
N ASN A 587 1.27 -12.94 18.75
CA ASN A 587 0.66 -11.73 18.23
C ASN A 587 1.35 -11.24 16.95
N PHE A 588 0.60 -10.43 16.21
CA PHE A 588 1.12 -9.47 15.24
C PHE A 588 0.95 -8.07 15.84
N LEU A 589 2.02 -7.29 15.87
CA LEU A 589 1.99 -5.91 16.35
C LEU A 589 2.72 -4.98 15.39
N ASP A 590 2.00 -3.95 14.94
CA ASP A 590 2.57 -2.77 14.30
C ASP A 590 2.36 -1.54 15.21
N THR A 591 3.44 -0.92 15.65
CA THR A 591 3.42 0.28 16.50
C THR A 591 2.84 1.52 15.81
N GLY A 592 2.56 1.43 14.50
CA GLY A 592 2.09 2.51 13.67
C GLY A 592 3.22 3.38 13.11
N GLY A 593 2.85 4.52 12.52
CA GLY A 593 3.75 5.38 11.73
C GLY A 593 4.97 5.97 12.47
N LYS A 594 5.05 5.85 13.80
CA LYS A 594 6.25 6.16 14.61
C LYS A 594 6.32 5.26 15.85
N ALA A 595 7.47 4.63 16.09
CA ALA A 595 7.79 3.97 17.34
C ALA A 595 8.26 5.01 18.39
N THR A 596 7.33 5.73 19.01
CA THR A 596 7.63 6.63 20.13
C THR A 596 7.80 5.83 21.42
N SER A 597 8.50 6.38 22.43
CA SER A 597 8.68 5.71 23.73
C SER A 597 7.35 5.28 24.37
N GLU A 598 6.29 6.10 24.23
CA GLU A 598 4.95 5.78 24.75
C GLU A 598 4.29 4.62 24.01
N THR A 599 4.38 4.59 22.67
CA THR A 599 3.86 3.47 21.88
C THR A 599 4.64 2.17 22.12
N VAL A 600 5.96 2.25 22.30
CA VAL A 600 6.81 1.09 22.63
C VAL A 600 6.47 0.55 24.02
N LYS A 601 6.31 1.43 25.01
CA LYS A 601 5.85 1.07 26.36
C LYS A 601 4.50 0.36 26.32
N THR A 602 3.50 0.99 25.70
CA THR A 602 2.16 0.42 25.57
C THR A 602 2.22 -0.95 24.86
N SER A 603 3.09 -1.09 23.85
CA SER A 603 3.28 -2.36 23.15
C SER A 603 3.82 -3.46 24.06
N PHE A 604 4.81 -3.19 24.91
CA PHE A 604 5.27 -4.16 25.90
C PHE A 604 4.15 -4.56 26.86
N GLU A 605 3.42 -3.59 27.40
CA GLU A 605 2.29 -3.84 28.31
C GLU A 605 1.22 -4.72 27.66
N LEU A 606 0.86 -4.47 26.40
CA LEU A 606 -0.10 -5.28 25.65
C LEU A 606 0.38 -6.71 25.40
N ILE A 607 1.65 -6.87 25.02
CA ILE A 607 2.25 -8.20 24.77
C ILE A 607 2.28 -9.03 26.06
N LEU A 608 2.66 -8.41 27.19
CA LEU A 608 2.78 -9.07 28.49
C LEU A 608 1.44 -9.47 29.13
N LYS A 609 0.29 -9.03 28.57
CA LYS A 609 -1.04 -9.52 28.98
C LYS A 609 -1.33 -10.94 28.49
N ASP A 610 -0.62 -11.43 27.48
CA ASP A 610 -0.75 -12.82 27.01
C ASP A 610 0.19 -13.73 27.81
N PRO A 611 -0.32 -14.57 28.74
CA PRO A 611 0.51 -15.38 29.62
C PRO A 611 1.37 -16.41 28.87
N ARG A 612 1.03 -16.71 27.61
CA ARG A 612 1.79 -17.61 26.74
C ARG A 612 3.14 -17.03 26.34
N VAL A 613 3.30 -15.70 26.35
CA VAL A 613 4.53 -15.05 25.91
C VAL A 613 5.71 -15.48 26.79
N LYS A 614 6.72 -16.09 26.16
CA LYS A 614 7.98 -16.50 26.79
C LYS A 614 9.14 -15.58 26.42
N VAL A 615 9.10 -14.91 25.27
CA VAL A 615 10.14 -14.01 24.76
C VAL A 615 9.49 -12.90 23.93
N ILE A 616 10.08 -11.70 23.95
CA ILE A 616 9.63 -10.59 23.12
C ILE A 616 10.71 -10.27 22.07
N PHE A 617 10.30 -10.18 20.81
CA PHE A 617 11.15 -9.75 19.71
C PHE A 617 10.79 -8.34 19.25
N VAL A 618 11.72 -7.41 19.46
CA VAL A 618 11.64 -6.03 18.97
C VAL A 618 12.41 -5.97 17.64
N ASN A 619 11.71 -5.88 16.52
CA ASN A 619 12.32 -5.71 15.21
C ASN A 619 11.86 -4.38 14.62
N ILE A 620 12.72 -3.36 14.67
CA ILE A 620 12.37 -2.01 14.24
C ILE A 620 13.30 -1.53 13.14
N PHE A 621 12.71 -1.02 12.06
CA PHE A 621 13.42 -0.29 11.01
C PHE A 621 13.26 1.22 11.21
N GLY A 622 14.30 1.88 11.71
CA GLY A 622 14.43 3.33 11.81
C GLY A 622 14.69 3.98 10.46
N GLY A 623 13.66 4.10 9.61
CA GLY A 623 13.75 4.84 8.36
C GLY A 623 13.69 6.35 8.61
N LEU A 624 12.46 6.85 8.79
CA LEU A 624 12.17 8.25 9.13
C LEU A 624 12.61 8.63 10.55
N THR A 625 12.57 7.65 11.46
CA THR A 625 12.95 7.84 12.87
C THR A 625 14.35 7.31 13.07
N ASP A 626 15.18 8.08 13.76
CA ASP A 626 16.56 7.74 14.10
C ASP A 626 16.64 6.52 15.02
N CYS A 627 17.51 5.56 14.71
CA CYS A 627 17.67 4.35 15.53
C CYS A 627 18.18 4.63 16.94
N GLY A 628 18.95 5.70 17.16
CA GLY A 628 19.37 6.13 18.49
C GLY A 628 18.20 6.61 19.35
N MET A 629 17.24 7.33 18.77
CA MET A 629 16.00 7.71 19.47
C MET A 629 15.10 6.50 19.76
N ILE A 630 15.02 5.55 18.83
CA ILE A 630 14.27 4.31 19.01
C ILE A 630 14.89 3.50 20.15
N ALA A 631 16.21 3.38 20.18
CA ALA A 631 16.93 2.69 21.24
C ALA A 631 16.64 3.29 22.62
N ASP A 632 16.70 4.62 22.74
CA ASP A 632 16.34 5.31 23.99
C ASP A 632 14.90 5.00 24.41
N GLY A 633 13.96 4.99 23.44
CA GLY A 633 12.57 4.65 23.69
C GLY A 633 12.38 3.20 24.18
N VAL A 634 13.11 2.24 23.61
CA VAL A 634 13.08 0.84 24.02
C VAL A 634 13.66 0.67 25.42
N ILE A 635 14.81 1.28 25.71
CA ILE A 635 15.46 1.23 27.04
C ILE A 635 14.54 1.81 28.10
N MET A 636 14.02 3.03 27.88
CA MET A 636 13.10 3.68 28.81
C MET A 636 11.82 2.88 29.03
N ALA A 637 11.27 2.27 27.98
CA ALA A 637 10.08 1.45 28.09
C ALA A 637 10.35 0.16 28.89
N PHE A 638 11.49 -0.49 28.67
CA PHE A 638 11.91 -1.66 29.42
C PHE A 638 12.07 -1.38 30.92
N GLU A 639 12.65 -0.23 31.29
CA GLU A 639 12.82 0.17 32.69
C GLU A 639 11.50 0.49 33.40
N GLN A 640 10.48 0.91 32.65
CA GLN A 640 9.19 1.33 33.20
C GLN A 640 8.13 0.22 33.27
N VAL A 641 8.33 -0.88 32.54
CA VAL A 641 7.38 -1.99 32.46
C VAL A 641 7.93 -3.17 33.26
N ASP A 642 7.09 -3.80 34.08
CA ASP A 642 7.45 -5.08 34.69
C ASP A 642 7.49 -6.15 33.59
N MET A 643 8.69 -6.51 33.17
CA MET A 643 8.93 -7.47 32.10
C MET A 643 8.68 -8.93 32.52
N GLN A 644 8.28 -9.19 33.77
CA GLN A 644 7.93 -10.53 34.28
C GLN A 644 9.03 -11.60 34.04
N GLY A 645 10.31 -11.16 34.05
CA GLY A 645 11.47 -12.00 33.75
C GLY A 645 11.57 -12.49 32.29
N LYS A 646 10.76 -11.95 31.36
CA LYS A 646 10.78 -12.35 29.96
C LYS A 646 11.96 -11.71 29.23
N PRO A 647 12.80 -12.48 28.52
CA PRO A 647 13.90 -11.94 27.72
C PRO A 647 13.37 -11.12 26.54
N VAL A 648 14.15 -10.12 26.14
CA VAL A 648 13.85 -9.28 24.97
C VAL A 648 15.03 -9.31 24.01
N VAL A 649 14.75 -9.69 22.77
CA VAL A 649 15.70 -9.64 21.66
C VAL A 649 15.39 -8.40 20.83
N VAL A 650 16.41 -7.62 20.52
CA VAL A 650 16.26 -6.32 19.84
C VAL A 650 17.09 -6.30 18.56
N ARG A 651 16.44 -5.99 17.45
CA ARG A 651 17.06 -5.67 16.17
C ARG A 651 16.64 -4.28 15.72
N LEU A 652 17.63 -3.39 15.55
CA LEU A 652 17.44 -2.04 15.04
C LEU A 652 18.21 -1.87 13.73
N ARG A 653 17.54 -1.46 12.65
CA ARG A 653 18.13 -1.18 11.33
C ARG A 653 17.66 0.15 10.76
N GLY A 654 18.44 0.74 9.84
CA GLY A 654 18.11 1.98 9.15
C GLY A 654 19.03 3.16 9.49
N THR A 655 18.46 4.36 9.58
CA THR A 655 19.15 5.62 9.84
C THR A 655 19.84 5.57 11.21
N ASN A 656 21.17 5.75 11.20
CA ASN A 656 22.04 5.68 12.38
C ASN A 656 21.92 4.38 13.18
N GLU A 657 21.74 3.23 12.48
CA GLU A 657 21.59 1.91 13.09
C GLU A 657 22.72 1.57 14.07
N GLU A 658 23.98 1.87 13.75
CA GLU A 658 25.14 1.63 14.63
C GLU A 658 25.00 2.33 16.00
N VAL A 659 24.46 3.55 16.02
CA VAL A 659 24.25 4.31 17.26
C VAL A 659 23.17 3.66 18.11
N GLY A 660 22.05 3.27 17.49
CA GLY A 660 20.97 2.58 18.19
C GLY A 660 21.40 1.22 18.75
N GLN A 661 22.12 0.43 17.95
CA GLN A 661 22.65 -0.87 18.34
C GLN A 661 23.61 -0.75 19.53
N LYS A 662 24.56 0.18 19.46
CA LYS A 662 25.51 0.44 20.55
C LYS A 662 24.80 0.80 21.86
N LYS A 663 23.79 1.67 21.79
CA LYS A 663 22.99 2.07 22.95
C LYS A 663 22.30 0.88 23.64
N ILE A 664 21.70 -0.03 22.86
CA ILE A 664 21.06 -1.22 23.44
C ILE A 664 22.11 -2.12 24.10
N ALA A 665 23.22 -2.40 23.41
CA ALA A 665 24.29 -3.26 23.91
C ALA A 665 24.96 -2.72 25.20
N GLU A 666 25.10 -1.39 25.32
CA GLU A 666 25.73 -0.74 26.47
C GLU A 666 24.74 -0.36 27.58
N SER A 667 23.44 -0.66 27.43
CA SER A 667 22.39 -0.26 28.39
C SER A 667 22.53 -0.90 29.78
N GLY A 668 23.24 -2.03 29.89
CA GLY A 668 23.31 -2.84 31.12
C GLY A 668 22.01 -3.56 31.47
N LEU A 669 20.98 -3.43 30.64
CA LEU A 669 19.70 -4.15 30.75
C LEU A 669 19.81 -5.54 30.11
N PRO A 670 18.96 -6.51 30.48
CA PRO A 670 18.91 -7.83 29.84
C PRO A 670 18.21 -7.78 28.47
N LEU A 671 18.72 -6.92 27.59
CA LEU A 671 18.34 -6.77 26.18
C LEU A 671 19.42 -7.41 25.31
N GLU A 672 19.06 -8.36 24.45
CA GLU A 672 20.01 -8.96 23.51
C GLU A 672 19.94 -8.22 22.16
N ALA A 673 20.98 -7.44 21.82
CA ALA A 673 21.06 -6.71 20.56
C ALA A 673 21.62 -7.56 19.42
N PHE A 674 21.00 -7.47 18.24
CA PHE A 674 21.43 -8.16 17.02
C PHE A 674 21.41 -7.24 15.79
N ASP A 675 22.37 -7.46 14.90
CA ASP A 675 22.47 -6.74 13.62
C ASP A 675 21.66 -7.47 12.53
N GLY A 676 21.85 -8.78 12.41
CA GLY A 676 21.19 -9.63 11.42
C GLY A 676 19.86 -10.16 11.94
N PHE A 677 18.89 -10.25 11.03
CA PHE A 677 17.57 -10.80 11.33
C PHE A 677 17.66 -12.29 11.60
N HIS A 678 18.47 -13.01 10.83
CA HIS A 678 18.54 -14.47 10.95
C HIS A 678 19.02 -14.89 12.33
N GLU A 679 20.09 -14.27 12.83
CA GLU A 679 20.65 -14.51 14.15
C GLU A 679 19.66 -14.11 15.26
N ALA A 680 19.01 -12.96 15.11
CA ALA A 680 17.98 -12.50 16.05
C ALA A 680 16.79 -13.48 16.10
N ALA A 681 16.27 -13.90 14.95
CA ALA A 681 15.15 -14.81 14.83
C ALA A 681 15.49 -16.21 15.39
N GLN A 682 16.68 -16.72 15.09
CA GLN A 682 17.17 -17.98 15.68
C GLN A 682 17.20 -17.87 17.21
N ARG A 683 17.75 -16.77 17.74
CA ARG A 683 17.83 -16.56 19.19
C ARG A 683 16.45 -16.48 19.85
N VAL A 684 15.51 -15.77 19.21
CA VAL A 684 14.12 -15.67 19.69
C VAL A 684 13.49 -17.05 19.79
N VAL A 685 13.62 -17.89 18.75
CA VAL A 685 13.06 -19.25 18.75
C VAL A 685 13.73 -20.14 19.79
N GLU A 686 15.04 -20.05 19.96
CA GLU A 686 15.77 -20.76 21.01
C GLU A 686 15.27 -20.40 22.41
N LEU A 687 15.05 -19.10 22.68
CA LEU A 687 14.52 -18.62 23.95
C LEU A 687 13.06 -19.05 24.18
N ALA A 688 12.26 -19.06 23.12
CA ALA A 688 10.87 -19.51 23.14
C ALA A 688 10.73 -21.01 23.44
N GLY A 689 11.70 -21.82 23.01
CA GLY A 689 11.75 -23.27 23.22
C GLY A 689 12.28 -23.70 24.59
N LYS A 690 12.79 -22.78 25.42
CA LYS A 690 13.24 -23.12 26.76
C LYS A 690 12.04 -23.50 27.66
N PRO A 691 12.21 -24.51 28.53
CA PRO A 691 11.15 -24.99 29.44
C PRO A 691 10.59 -23.85 30.28
#